data_AF-A0A3M0W2S0-F1
#
_entry.id   AF-A0A3M0W2S0-F1
#
_cell.length_a   1.000
_cell.length_b   1.000
_cell.length_c   1.000
_cell.angle_alpha   90.00
_cell.angle_beta   90.00
_cell.angle_gamma   90.00
#
_symmetry.space_group_name_H-M   'P 1'
#
loop_
_entity.id
_entity.type
_entity.pdbx_description
1 polymer ?
#
loop_
_entity_poly.entity_id
_entity_poly.type
_entity_poly.pdbx_seq_one_letter_code
_entity_poly.pdbx_strand_id
1 'polypeptide(L)'
;MNRPPPFEEERLPWYTADQFYPVHIGEIFISKYKVVGKLGYGAYSTFNRDSGFVAVKVCTRQGTGSLHNDRELEFYKHVSSLNSQHNGQAYIRNLLETFKINGPDGEHLCLVQPPMHMTIQELQRQNPSKRLNKQILNWTLFNLLNINPSNIMLTIEDISLLTNFEQAEMENPSPTKLIDETRTIYGSRKLDLPKDSLWGQPVLCDFGEARLGWTHKGVIQPELYRAPEVLFNMEWGCSVDIWNVAVLIWDLFEGQHLFHALDEAEESSASHHVAEMVGYLGMPPLEYLRRSEVTKNVFDDQGCWKGTGGVNVPETSLEQAEIVLDGEEKKRFLNFFSTMSQPSATRKRPEPSGDRTTSKTRSSADPAFEQNMIDAGIYPADYDPDDGSISKPANMDEIQAALRVPRRSLSPSRFPDSAFEGFKKRAIRANGEMSARVDVITIIQGNGQQQHRHGADHVFNHLEPLDKELPKPKADQYDGALPQSIDRSVRRDLGKYIVPCTNTARPAVPNFILEAKGAGGHADVLRRQACHHGALGARAVFQLENYQATEPQYNQYAKSFSCTYHHGTSTLALYSHHITQPKVPGAQPEYHMTQLNAYAMTGNPISFREGATAFRNLRDLSQTYRDSAIDHANQVARKAPANSPSTLLTDTQTSLSAAQDNTSDTSGYETPDEHTTAKRSRHDGPVHPRASPVAATPGHIFVPVSESDIEANKMEKVCTVSESDIEADKMEKMCMS
;
A
#
# COMPACT_ATOMS: atom_id res chain seq x y z
N MET A 1 40.16 -39.31 3.80
CA MET A 1 40.54 -37.90 4.03
C MET A 1 39.27 -37.10 4.10
N ASN A 2 38.97 -36.47 5.24
CA ASN A 2 37.82 -35.58 5.36
C ASN A 2 38.05 -34.38 4.45
N ARG A 3 37.35 -34.30 3.30
CA ARG A 3 37.29 -33.06 2.53
C ARG A 3 36.72 -31.98 3.46
N PRO A 4 37.29 -30.76 3.47
CA PRO A 4 36.66 -29.65 4.17
C PRO A 4 35.22 -29.47 3.65
N PRO A 5 34.28 -29.05 4.52
CA PRO A 5 32.89 -28.86 4.12
C PRO A 5 32.82 -27.91 2.92
N PRO A 6 31.90 -28.16 1.96
CA PRO A 6 31.77 -27.30 0.79
C PRO A 6 31.33 -25.89 1.19
N PHE A 7 31.91 -24.89 0.52
CA PHE A 7 31.43 -23.52 0.56
C PHE A 7 30.09 -23.40 -0.19
N GLU A 8 29.44 -22.25 -0.09
CA GLU A 8 28.07 -22.03 -0.57
C GLU A 8 27.86 -22.43 -2.03
N GLU A 9 28.71 -21.94 -2.94
CA GLU A 9 28.63 -22.23 -4.37
C GLU A 9 28.92 -23.70 -4.71
N GLU A 10 29.75 -24.37 -3.92
CA GLU A 10 30.14 -25.77 -4.13
C GLU A 10 28.98 -26.75 -3.83
N ARG A 11 27.89 -26.25 -3.24
CA ARG A 11 26.68 -27.03 -2.96
C ARG A 11 25.72 -27.08 -4.15
N LEU A 12 25.96 -26.28 -5.19
CA LEU A 12 25.13 -26.28 -6.39
C LEU A 12 25.37 -27.59 -7.18
N PRO A 13 24.33 -28.31 -7.62
CA PRO A 13 24.48 -29.58 -8.34
C PRO A 13 25.28 -29.47 -9.64
N TRP A 14 25.29 -28.27 -10.24
CA TRP A 14 25.99 -27.93 -11.48
C TRP A 14 27.27 -27.10 -11.24
N TYR A 15 27.77 -27.02 -10.00
CA TYR A 15 28.97 -26.26 -9.71
C TYR A 15 30.19 -26.83 -10.45
N THR A 16 30.84 -25.96 -11.21
CA THR A 16 32.11 -26.25 -11.89
C THR A 16 32.99 -25.02 -11.74
N ALA A 17 34.17 -25.17 -11.12
CA ALA A 17 34.99 -24.04 -10.71
C ALA A 17 35.38 -23.14 -11.90
N ASP A 18 35.64 -23.73 -13.08
CA ASP A 18 35.98 -23.06 -14.33
C ASP A 18 34.86 -22.16 -14.90
N GLN A 19 33.63 -22.30 -14.40
CA GLN A 19 32.54 -21.38 -14.76
C GLN A 19 32.48 -20.12 -13.91
N PHE A 20 33.17 -20.09 -12.76
CA PHE A 20 33.19 -18.95 -11.85
C PHE A 20 34.50 -18.18 -11.99
N TYR A 21 34.40 -16.84 -11.94
CA TYR A 21 35.58 -15.99 -11.84
C TYR A 21 36.14 -16.06 -10.41
N PRO A 22 37.45 -16.31 -10.22
CA PRO A 22 38.08 -16.33 -8.90
C PRO A 22 38.34 -14.91 -8.39
N VAL A 23 37.32 -14.28 -7.81
CA VAL A 23 37.43 -12.93 -7.24
C VAL A 23 38.32 -12.95 -6.00
N HIS A 24 39.30 -12.06 -5.93
CA HIS A 24 40.15 -11.89 -4.76
C HIS A 24 39.76 -10.65 -3.95
N ILE A 25 39.72 -10.77 -2.61
CA ILE A 25 39.55 -9.59 -1.76
C ILE A 25 40.74 -8.66 -1.94
N GLY A 26 40.47 -7.37 -2.15
CA GLY A 26 41.47 -6.35 -2.50
C GLY A 26 41.71 -6.16 -4.00
N GLU A 27 41.18 -7.04 -4.85
CA GLU A 27 41.21 -6.90 -6.30
C GLU A 27 40.50 -5.61 -6.75
N ILE A 28 40.96 -5.00 -7.83
CA ILE A 28 40.37 -3.77 -8.38
C ILE A 28 39.84 -4.05 -9.79
N PHE A 29 38.52 -4.07 -9.95
CA PHE A 29 37.89 -4.18 -11.26
C PHE A 29 37.89 -2.84 -11.98
N ILE A 30 38.25 -2.88 -13.27
CA ILE A 30 38.24 -1.75 -14.22
C ILE A 30 38.84 -0.45 -13.64
N SER A 31 39.86 -0.58 -12.80
CA SER A 31 40.53 0.52 -12.09
C SER A 31 39.62 1.40 -11.22
N LYS A 32 38.40 0.93 -10.90
CA LYS A 32 37.35 1.71 -10.22
C LYS A 32 36.81 1.04 -8.96
N TYR A 33 36.58 -0.28 -9.00
CA TYR A 33 35.87 -1.00 -7.95
C TYR A 33 36.81 -1.89 -7.17
N LYS A 34 37.12 -1.54 -5.91
CA LYS A 34 37.93 -2.39 -5.03
C LYS A 34 37.02 -3.39 -4.31
N VAL A 35 37.34 -4.67 -4.41
CA VAL A 35 36.65 -5.75 -3.71
C VAL A 35 36.99 -5.70 -2.23
N VAL A 36 35.97 -5.62 -1.37
CA VAL A 36 36.15 -5.60 0.09
C VAL A 36 35.71 -6.89 0.76
N GLY A 37 34.76 -7.61 0.18
CA GLY A 37 34.31 -8.88 0.75
C GLY A 37 33.17 -9.51 -0.05
N LYS A 38 32.86 -10.75 0.28
CA LYS A 38 31.81 -11.53 -0.37
C LYS A 38 30.51 -11.41 0.42
N LEU A 39 29.44 -10.97 -0.24
CA LEU A 39 28.10 -10.86 0.37
C LEU A 39 27.29 -12.17 0.24
N GLY A 40 27.60 -12.95 -0.79
CA GLY A 40 26.98 -14.24 -1.08
C GLY A 40 27.57 -14.87 -2.33
N TYR A 41 27.11 -16.06 -2.70
CA TYR A 41 27.53 -16.65 -3.97
C TYR A 41 26.91 -15.87 -5.15
N GLY A 42 27.74 -15.51 -6.12
CA GLY A 42 27.36 -14.68 -7.27
C GLY A 42 27.42 -13.17 -7.04
N ALA A 43 27.62 -12.66 -5.81
CA ALA A 43 27.67 -11.23 -5.53
C ALA A 43 28.73 -10.82 -4.50
N TYR A 44 29.40 -9.69 -4.75
CA TYR A 44 30.45 -9.13 -3.90
C TYR A 44 30.13 -7.71 -3.48
N SER A 45 30.56 -7.30 -2.29
CA SER A 45 30.59 -5.88 -1.92
C SER A 45 31.89 -5.27 -2.43
N THR A 46 31.77 -4.13 -3.08
CA THR A 46 32.90 -3.33 -3.57
C THR A 46 32.64 -1.87 -3.20
N PHE A 47 33.68 -1.04 -3.17
CA PHE A 47 33.49 0.40 -3.09
C PHE A 47 34.24 1.12 -4.20
N ASN A 48 33.68 2.25 -4.62
CA ASN A 48 34.35 3.22 -5.46
C ASN A 48 34.95 4.31 -4.56
N ARG A 49 36.21 4.66 -4.79
CA ARG A 49 36.97 5.66 -4.01
C ARG A 49 36.25 7.00 -3.86
N ASP A 50 35.38 7.36 -4.80
CA ASP A 50 34.72 8.67 -4.84
C ASP A 50 33.20 8.65 -4.57
N SER A 51 32.55 7.47 -4.49
CA SER A 51 31.07 7.40 -4.54
C SER A 51 30.37 6.35 -3.65
N GLY A 52 31.09 5.69 -2.74
CA GLY A 52 30.50 4.75 -1.77
C GLY A 52 30.48 3.28 -2.21
N PHE A 53 29.69 2.46 -1.50
CA PHE A 53 29.61 1.01 -1.69
C PHE A 53 28.62 0.60 -2.78
N VAL A 54 28.99 -0.41 -3.56
CA VAL A 54 28.15 -1.07 -4.58
C VAL A 54 28.33 -2.58 -4.49
N ALA A 55 27.30 -3.31 -4.88
CA ALA A 55 27.39 -4.75 -5.09
C ALA A 55 27.76 -5.05 -6.55
N VAL A 56 28.74 -5.91 -6.77
CA VAL A 56 29.10 -6.40 -8.11
C VAL A 56 28.73 -7.87 -8.21
N LYS A 57 27.74 -8.18 -9.06
CA LYS A 57 27.38 -9.55 -9.44
C LYS A 57 28.30 -9.98 -10.57
N VAL A 58 29.19 -10.94 -10.31
CA VAL A 58 30.08 -11.51 -11.34
C VAL A 58 29.43 -12.77 -11.87
N CYS A 59 28.87 -12.67 -13.06
CA CYS A 59 28.14 -13.77 -13.68
C CYS A 59 29.09 -14.92 -14.05
N THR A 60 28.56 -16.14 -14.07
CA THR A 60 29.30 -17.28 -14.60
C THR A 60 29.64 -17.08 -16.07
N ARG A 61 30.69 -17.75 -16.54
CA ARG A 61 31.15 -17.66 -17.93
C ARG A 61 30.00 -17.98 -18.89
N GLN A 62 29.87 -17.20 -19.96
CA GLN A 62 28.94 -17.52 -21.05
C GLN A 62 29.44 -18.81 -21.74
N GLY A 63 28.87 -19.95 -21.37
CA GLY A 63 28.89 -21.14 -22.23
C GLY A 63 28.03 -20.86 -23.47
N THR A 64 28.37 -21.47 -24.61
CA THR A 64 27.47 -21.50 -25.77
C THR A 64 26.10 -22.03 -25.33
N GLY A 65 25.10 -21.14 -25.23
CA GLY A 65 23.74 -21.45 -24.76
C GLY A 65 23.35 -20.99 -23.36
N SER A 66 24.19 -20.24 -22.61
CA SER A 66 23.79 -19.65 -21.32
C SER A 66 22.85 -18.44 -21.54
N LEU A 67 21.57 -18.73 -21.78
CA LEU A 67 20.51 -17.74 -21.99
C LEU A 67 20.25 -16.85 -20.75
N HIS A 68 20.69 -17.27 -19.56
CA HIS A 68 20.31 -16.65 -18.29
C HIS A 68 20.97 -15.26 -18.07
N ASN A 69 22.27 -15.13 -18.36
CA ASN A 69 22.99 -13.86 -18.23
C ASN A 69 22.49 -12.82 -19.25
N ASP A 70 22.15 -13.27 -20.46
CA ASP A 70 21.61 -12.39 -21.50
C ASP A 70 20.22 -11.89 -21.12
N ARG A 71 19.38 -12.74 -20.52
CA ARG A 71 18.03 -12.37 -20.06
C ARG A 71 18.02 -11.34 -18.96
N GLU A 72 18.86 -11.46 -17.93
CA GLU A 72 18.89 -10.48 -16.84
C GLU A 72 19.33 -9.09 -17.38
N LEU A 73 20.34 -9.07 -18.24
CA LEU A 73 20.79 -7.83 -18.86
C LEU A 73 19.75 -7.24 -19.83
N GLU A 74 19.08 -8.09 -20.63
CA GLU A 74 17.97 -7.69 -21.50
C GLU A 74 16.80 -7.12 -20.71
N PHE A 75 16.47 -7.71 -19.56
CA PHE A 75 15.46 -7.18 -18.65
C PHE A 75 15.82 -5.77 -18.21
N TYR A 76 17.04 -5.53 -17.71
CA TYR A 76 17.45 -4.19 -17.29
C TYR A 76 17.48 -3.19 -18.45
N LYS A 77 17.92 -3.61 -19.65
CA LYS A 77 17.85 -2.78 -20.86
C LYS A 77 16.41 -2.42 -21.22
N HIS A 78 15.48 -3.37 -21.10
CA HIS A 78 14.07 -3.13 -21.35
C HIS A 78 13.47 -2.18 -20.31
N VAL A 79 13.65 -2.44 -19.01
CA VAL A 79 13.16 -1.55 -17.94
C VAL A 79 13.71 -0.13 -18.11
N SER A 80 15.00 0.00 -18.44
CA SER A 80 15.61 1.30 -18.71
C SER A 80 15.04 1.97 -19.96
N SER A 81 14.65 1.22 -21.00
CA SER A 81 14.11 1.81 -22.24
C SER A 81 12.66 2.26 -22.11
N LEU A 82 11.90 1.71 -21.15
CA LEU A 82 10.53 2.12 -20.88
C LEU A 82 10.43 3.59 -20.41
N ASN A 83 11.51 4.18 -19.88
CA ASN A 83 11.53 5.55 -19.32
C ASN A 83 10.30 5.84 -18.42
N SER A 84 9.89 4.82 -17.66
CA SER A 84 8.68 4.86 -16.88
C SER A 84 8.82 5.85 -15.72
N GLN A 85 7.76 6.57 -15.40
CA GLN A 85 7.66 7.37 -14.17
C GLN A 85 6.79 6.66 -13.11
N HIS A 86 6.53 5.38 -13.31
CA HIS A 86 5.72 4.58 -12.39
C HIS A 86 6.48 4.32 -11.08
N ASN A 87 5.82 4.55 -9.94
CA ASN A 87 6.41 4.33 -8.61
C ASN A 87 6.95 2.91 -8.41
N GLY A 88 6.38 1.93 -9.12
CA GLY A 88 6.84 0.54 -9.16
C GLY A 88 8.32 0.38 -9.50
N GLN A 89 8.92 1.31 -10.26
CA GLN A 89 10.33 1.26 -10.62
C GLN A 89 11.27 1.42 -9.41
N ALA A 90 10.84 2.14 -8.36
CA ALA A 90 11.61 2.27 -7.13
C ALA A 90 11.77 0.94 -6.38
N TYR A 91 10.92 -0.05 -6.69
CA TYR A 91 10.92 -1.38 -6.07
C TYR A 91 11.58 -2.45 -6.94
N ILE A 92 12.24 -2.05 -8.02
CA ILE A 92 13.10 -2.89 -8.85
C ILE A 92 14.54 -2.49 -8.55
N ARG A 93 15.41 -3.45 -8.19
CA ARG A 93 16.81 -3.14 -7.88
C ARG A 93 17.49 -2.59 -9.14
N ASN A 94 17.98 -1.36 -9.05
CA ASN A 94 18.59 -0.70 -10.21
C ASN A 94 19.90 -1.37 -10.65
N LEU A 95 20.13 -1.38 -11.96
CA LEU A 95 21.42 -1.64 -12.58
C LEU A 95 22.15 -0.30 -12.78
N LEU A 96 23.26 -0.10 -12.06
CA LEU A 96 24.04 1.14 -12.08
C LEU A 96 24.99 1.19 -13.27
N GLU A 97 25.67 0.07 -13.54
CA GLU A 97 26.67 -0.05 -14.59
C GLU A 97 26.85 -1.52 -14.96
N THR A 98 27.34 -1.78 -16.17
CA THR A 98 27.80 -3.11 -16.58
C THR A 98 29.19 -3.02 -17.18
N PHE A 99 29.97 -4.07 -16.96
CA PHE A 99 31.28 -4.23 -17.58
C PHE A 99 31.60 -5.71 -17.74
N LYS A 100 32.72 -6.02 -18.38
CA LYS A 100 33.21 -7.38 -18.50
C LYS A 100 34.65 -7.48 -17.97
N ILE A 101 34.99 -8.64 -17.43
CA ILE A 101 36.35 -8.95 -16.94
C ILE A 101 36.82 -10.26 -17.54
N ASN A 102 38.14 -10.38 -17.73
CA ASN A 102 38.78 -11.60 -18.22
C ASN A 102 39.34 -12.38 -17.04
N GLY A 103 38.79 -13.57 -16.80
CA GLY A 103 39.31 -14.55 -15.84
C GLY A 103 40.20 -15.61 -16.51
N PRO A 104 40.75 -16.54 -15.72
CA PRO A 104 41.59 -17.63 -16.23
C PRO A 104 40.92 -18.49 -17.30
N ASP A 105 39.60 -18.64 -17.23
CA ASP A 105 38.82 -19.55 -18.07
C ASP A 105 37.92 -18.83 -19.10
N GLY A 106 37.96 -17.49 -19.15
CA GLY A 106 37.23 -16.71 -20.14
C GLY A 106 36.68 -15.37 -19.62
N GLU A 107 35.79 -14.78 -20.42
CA GLU A 107 35.17 -13.48 -20.12
C GLU A 107 33.91 -13.66 -19.25
N HIS A 108 33.74 -12.76 -18.29
CA HIS A 108 32.61 -12.71 -17.36
C HIS A 108 31.90 -11.37 -17.43
N LEU A 109 30.56 -11.39 -17.52
CA LEU A 109 29.71 -10.20 -17.38
C LEU A 109 29.62 -9.80 -15.90
N CYS A 110 29.75 -8.52 -15.62
CA CYS A 110 29.59 -7.94 -14.29
C CYS A 110 28.44 -6.95 -14.28
N LEU A 111 27.52 -7.11 -13.30
CA LEU A 111 26.42 -6.19 -13.06
C LEU A 111 26.71 -5.40 -11.77
N VAL A 112 26.77 -4.08 -11.86
CA VAL A 112 26.96 -3.19 -10.71
C VAL A 112 25.60 -2.72 -10.22
N GLN A 113 25.29 -2.95 -8.96
CA GLN A 113 23.98 -2.71 -8.36
C GLN A 113 24.12 -2.08 -6.97
N PRO A 114 23.09 -1.38 -6.44
CA PRO A 114 23.08 -0.95 -5.05
C PRO A 114 23.23 -2.17 -4.12
N PRO A 115 23.97 -2.07 -3.00
CA PRO A 115 24.06 -3.14 -2.02
C PRO A 115 22.71 -3.31 -1.32
N MET A 116 22.39 -4.56 -0.97
CA MET A 116 21.16 -4.93 -0.28
C MET A 116 21.52 -5.61 1.04
N HIS A 117 20.60 -5.56 2.00
CA HIS A 117 20.74 -6.28 3.27
C HIS A 117 20.44 -7.77 3.06
N MET A 118 19.56 -8.36 3.86
CA MET A 118 19.12 -9.74 3.72
C MET A 118 17.84 -9.87 2.88
N THR A 119 17.53 -11.10 2.48
CA THR A 119 16.26 -11.43 1.84
C THR A 119 15.12 -11.39 2.85
N ILE A 120 13.88 -11.23 2.36
CA ILE A 120 12.69 -11.34 3.21
C ILE A 120 12.60 -12.74 3.84
N GLN A 121 12.98 -13.79 3.11
CA GLN A 121 13.04 -15.15 3.64
C GLN A 121 14.00 -15.29 4.83
N GLU A 122 15.19 -14.68 4.72
CA GLU A 122 16.18 -14.72 5.79
C GLU A 122 15.68 -13.95 7.03
N LEU A 123 15.06 -12.79 6.82
CA LEU A 123 14.42 -12.04 7.90
C LEU A 123 13.31 -12.84 8.58
N GLN A 124 12.46 -13.53 7.81
CA GLN A 124 11.41 -14.40 8.34
C GLN A 124 12.00 -15.53 9.19
N ARG A 125 13.07 -16.20 8.72
CA ARG A 125 13.72 -17.29 9.46
C ARG A 125 14.37 -16.83 10.76
N GLN A 126 14.82 -15.58 10.82
CA GLN A 126 15.37 -14.98 12.05
C GLN A 126 14.27 -14.64 13.07
N ASN A 127 13.00 -14.58 12.67
CA ASN A 127 11.90 -14.45 13.62
C ASN A 127 11.59 -15.81 14.28
N PRO A 128 11.57 -15.91 15.62
CA PRO A 128 11.19 -17.15 16.32
C PRO A 128 9.83 -17.71 15.90
N SER A 129 8.86 -16.84 15.55
CA SER A 129 7.55 -17.27 15.04
C SER A 129 7.55 -17.68 13.58
N LYS A 130 8.68 -17.51 12.87
CA LYS A 130 8.81 -17.67 11.41
C LYS A 130 7.79 -16.85 10.60
N ARG A 131 7.34 -15.72 11.14
CA ARG A 131 6.39 -14.80 10.49
C ARG A 131 7.00 -13.40 10.35
N LEU A 132 6.51 -12.60 9.41
CA LEU A 132 6.92 -11.19 9.32
C LEU A 132 6.01 -10.30 10.16
N ASN A 133 6.54 -9.19 10.67
CA ASN A 133 5.70 -8.17 11.31
C ASN A 133 4.83 -7.46 10.26
N LYS A 134 3.71 -6.87 10.72
CA LYS A 134 2.71 -6.22 9.86
C LYS A 134 3.28 -5.09 8.98
N GLN A 135 4.32 -4.38 9.43
CA GLN A 135 4.92 -3.28 8.66
C GLN A 135 5.68 -3.82 7.45
N ILE A 136 6.54 -4.80 7.68
CA ILE A 136 7.36 -5.43 6.63
C ILE A 136 6.48 -6.25 5.70
N LEU A 137 5.46 -6.94 6.23
CA LEU A 137 4.46 -7.62 5.42
C LEU A 137 3.70 -6.61 4.55
N ASN A 138 3.13 -5.54 5.11
CA ASN A 138 2.43 -4.53 4.31
C ASN A 138 3.34 -3.88 3.25
N TRP A 139 4.61 -3.63 3.56
CA TRP A 139 5.57 -3.10 2.58
C TRP A 139 5.91 -4.10 1.48
N THR A 140 6.04 -5.38 1.83
CA THR A 140 6.29 -6.46 0.87
C THR A 140 5.08 -6.62 -0.05
N LEU A 141 3.86 -6.52 0.48
CA LEU A 141 2.62 -6.74 -0.28
C LEU A 141 2.16 -5.53 -1.10
N PHE A 142 2.67 -4.33 -0.82
CA PHE A 142 2.35 -3.13 -1.58
C PHE A 142 3.10 -3.03 -2.92
N ASN A 143 4.15 -3.82 -3.13
CA ASN A 143 5.21 -3.40 -4.05
C ASN A 143 5.69 -4.41 -5.09
N LEU A 144 5.11 -5.61 -5.17
CA LEU A 144 5.80 -6.70 -5.86
C LEU A 144 4.91 -7.46 -6.87
N LEU A 145 5.44 -7.61 -8.08
CA LEU A 145 5.00 -8.55 -9.12
C LEU A 145 6.19 -9.49 -9.42
N ASN A 146 5.92 -10.80 -9.44
CA ASN A 146 6.82 -11.94 -9.66
C ASN A 146 7.82 -12.22 -8.53
N ILE A 147 7.53 -13.18 -7.66
CA ILE A 147 8.26 -13.24 -6.39
C ILE A 147 8.44 -14.65 -5.84
N ASN A 148 9.70 -15.04 -5.72
CA ASN A 148 10.17 -15.97 -4.70
C ASN A 148 10.62 -15.14 -3.48
N PRO A 149 10.33 -15.53 -2.22
CA PRO A 149 10.80 -14.78 -1.05
C PRO A 149 12.33 -14.62 -0.96
N SER A 150 13.12 -15.45 -1.65
CA SER A 150 14.57 -15.27 -1.82
C SER A 150 14.96 -14.13 -2.75
N ASN A 151 14.05 -13.68 -3.62
CA ASN A 151 14.30 -12.65 -4.64
C ASN A 151 13.83 -11.26 -4.20
N ILE A 152 13.29 -11.13 -2.98
CA ILE A 152 13.03 -9.82 -2.36
C ILE A 152 14.12 -9.56 -1.34
N MET A 153 14.83 -8.44 -1.49
CA MET A 153 15.84 -8.01 -0.53
C MET A 153 15.48 -6.65 0.07
N LEU A 154 15.94 -6.40 1.29
CA LEU A 154 15.75 -5.11 1.97
C LEU A 154 16.85 -4.13 1.56
N THR A 155 16.50 -2.88 1.27
CA THR A 155 17.51 -1.82 1.09
C THR A 155 18.30 -1.58 2.38
N ILE A 156 19.46 -0.94 2.26
CA ILE A 156 20.27 -0.55 3.41
C ILE A 156 20.06 0.94 3.65
N GLU A 157 19.31 1.28 4.70
CA GLU A 157 19.14 2.68 5.17
C GLU A 157 20.29 3.09 6.10
N ASP A 158 20.77 2.15 6.94
CA ASP A 158 21.93 2.36 7.81
C ASP A 158 23.25 2.04 7.06
N ILE A 159 23.80 3.04 6.40
CA ILE A 159 25.05 2.93 5.62
C ILE A 159 26.25 2.52 6.51
N SER A 160 26.17 2.74 7.83
CA SER A 160 27.26 2.33 8.75
C SER A 160 27.49 0.82 8.74
N LEU A 161 26.47 0.02 8.40
CA LEU A 161 26.58 -1.43 8.23
C LEU A 161 27.61 -1.83 7.18
N LEU A 162 27.72 -1.06 6.09
CA LEU A 162 28.68 -1.34 5.01
C LEU A 162 30.11 -0.97 5.39
N THR A 163 30.27 0.09 6.21
CA THR A 163 31.57 0.49 6.74
C THR A 163 32.06 -0.52 7.79
N ASN A 164 31.16 -0.97 8.67
CA ASN A 164 31.45 -2.02 9.65
C ASN A 164 31.81 -3.34 8.98
N PHE A 165 31.12 -3.70 7.89
CA PHE A 165 31.44 -4.87 7.09
C PHE A 165 32.88 -4.85 6.57
N GLU A 166 33.32 -3.73 5.98
CA GLU A 166 34.69 -3.58 5.50
C GLU A 166 35.70 -3.68 6.65
N GLN A 167 35.45 -2.98 7.75
CA GLN A 167 36.31 -3.01 8.93
C GLN A 167 36.42 -4.43 9.51
N ALA A 168 35.29 -5.14 9.63
CA ALA A 168 35.25 -6.50 10.16
C ALA A 168 35.98 -7.50 9.25
N GLU A 169 35.91 -7.32 7.92
CA GLU A 169 36.66 -8.14 6.98
C GLU A 169 38.18 -7.86 7.03
N MET A 170 38.58 -6.62 7.33
CA MET A 170 39.99 -6.27 7.57
C MET A 170 40.53 -6.83 8.89
N GLU A 171 39.74 -6.77 9.96
CA GLU A 171 40.15 -7.20 11.30
C GLU A 171 40.14 -8.73 11.46
N ASN A 172 39.16 -9.39 10.85
CA ASN A 172 38.98 -10.83 10.94
C ASN A 172 38.57 -11.40 9.57
N PRO A 173 39.53 -11.71 8.68
CA PRO A 173 39.24 -12.16 7.32
C PRO A 173 38.34 -13.38 7.25
N SER A 174 37.45 -13.41 6.25
CA SER A 174 36.52 -14.51 6.03
C SER A 174 37.25 -15.82 5.73
N PRO A 175 36.70 -17.00 6.11
CA PRO A 175 37.30 -18.29 5.81
C PRO A 175 37.57 -18.47 4.31
N THR A 176 38.74 -19.01 3.97
CA THR A 176 39.14 -19.22 2.57
C THR A 176 39.45 -20.69 2.28
N LYS A 177 39.15 -21.13 1.06
CA LYS A 177 39.52 -22.43 0.52
C LYS A 177 40.30 -22.24 -0.78
N LEU A 178 41.58 -22.62 -0.77
CA LEU A 178 42.39 -22.67 -1.97
C LEU A 178 42.01 -23.92 -2.79
N ILE A 179 41.65 -23.73 -4.04
CA ILE A 179 41.32 -24.81 -4.98
C ILE A 179 42.55 -25.19 -5.80
N ASP A 180 43.23 -24.19 -6.35
CA ASP A 180 44.50 -24.29 -7.09
C ASP A 180 45.27 -22.96 -7.00
N GLU A 181 46.39 -22.85 -7.73
CA GLU A 181 47.26 -21.65 -7.72
C GLU A 181 46.56 -20.35 -8.16
N THR A 182 45.41 -20.45 -8.84
CA THR A 182 44.66 -19.33 -9.42
C THR A 182 43.30 -19.10 -8.76
N ARG A 183 42.84 -20.03 -7.92
CA ARG A 183 41.45 -20.07 -7.44
C ARG A 183 41.35 -20.17 -5.93
N THR A 184 40.84 -19.11 -5.32
CA THR A 184 40.46 -19.06 -3.90
C THR A 184 38.97 -18.83 -3.77
N ILE A 185 38.29 -19.66 -2.98
CA ILE A 185 36.89 -19.46 -2.58
C ILE A 185 36.87 -18.80 -1.21
N TYR A 186 36.13 -17.70 -1.09
CA TYR A 186 35.90 -17.00 0.19
C TYR A 186 34.52 -17.37 0.74
N GLY A 187 34.41 -17.43 2.06
CA GLY A 187 33.12 -17.49 2.76
C GLY A 187 32.39 -16.17 2.63
N SER A 188 31.05 -16.20 2.54
CA SER A 188 30.29 -14.97 2.64
C SER A 188 30.31 -14.45 4.08
N ARG A 189 30.32 -13.13 4.21
CA ARG A 189 30.09 -12.45 5.48
C ARG A 189 28.69 -11.82 5.44
N LYS A 190 27.92 -12.01 6.51
CA LYS A 190 26.63 -11.34 6.69
C LYS A 190 26.83 -9.91 7.20
N LEU A 191 25.95 -9.01 6.81
CA LEU A 191 25.86 -7.67 7.40
C LEU A 191 25.27 -7.76 8.81
N ASP A 192 25.71 -6.88 9.71
CA ASP A 192 25.12 -6.73 11.03
C ASP A 192 23.65 -6.29 10.94
N LEU A 193 22.91 -6.46 12.03
CA LEU A 193 21.53 -5.99 12.14
C LEU A 193 21.48 -4.45 12.22
N PRO A 194 20.51 -3.80 11.57
CA PRO A 194 20.37 -2.34 11.62
C PRO A 194 20.02 -1.86 13.03
N LYS A 195 20.51 -0.67 13.39
CA LYS A 195 20.12 0.00 14.64
C LYS A 195 18.64 0.44 14.56
N ASP A 196 17.96 0.45 15.71
CA ASP A 196 16.59 0.96 15.88
C ASP A 196 15.54 0.36 14.92
N SER A 197 15.75 -0.88 14.45
CA SER A 197 14.85 -1.54 13.48
C SER A 197 14.61 -0.74 12.20
N LEU A 198 15.61 0.05 11.77
CA LEU A 198 15.64 0.74 10.47
C LEU A 198 15.86 -0.25 9.32
N TRP A 199 14.94 -1.19 9.18
CA TRP A 199 14.87 -2.10 8.04
C TRP A 199 14.52 -1.29 6.80
N GLY A 200 15.33 -1.42 5.74
CA GLY A 200 15.06 -0.75 4.48
C GLY A 200 13.85 -1.33 3.75
N GLN A 201 13.56 -0.77 2.58
CA GLN A 201 12.39 -1.13 1.79
C GLN A 201 12.61 -2.47 1.05
N PRO A 202 11.58 -3.31 0.91
CA PRO A 202 11.65 -4.52 0.10
C PRO A 202 11.72 -4.17 -1.39
N VAL A 203 12.68 -4.76 -2.09
CA VAL A 203 12.96 -4.52 -3.50
C VAL A 203 13.15 -5.86 -4.24
N LEU A 204 12.53 -5.97 -5.41
CA LEU A 204 12.70 -7.09 -6.33
C LEU A 204 14.12 -7.13 -6.88
N CYS A 205 14.74 -8.28 -6.73
CA CYS A 205 16.10 -8.58 -7.14
C CYS A 205 16.09 -9.83 -8.02
N ASP A 206 17.18 -10.00 -8.78
CA ASP A 206 17.50 -11.19 -9.56
C ASP A 206 16.48 -11.52 -10.68
N PHE A 207 16.73 -10.94 -11.86
CA PHE A 207 15.84 -11.04 -13.02
C PHE A 207 16.34 -12.04 -14.08
N GLY A 208 17.21 -12.98 -13.71
CA GLY A 208 17.75 -13.97 -14.65
C GLY A 208 16.71 -14.92 -15.26
N GLU A 209 15.59 -15.13 -14.56
CA GLU A 209 14.45 -15.89 -15.09
C GLU A 209 13.33 -15.05 -15.71
N ALA A 210 13.44 -13.72 -15.72
CA ALA A 210 12.45 -12.86 -16.35
C ALA A 210 12.30 -13.17 -17.85
N ARG A 211 11.08 -13.05 -18.37
CA ARG A 211 10.77 -13.23 -19.79
C ARG A 211 10.00 -12.03 -20.32
N LEU A 212 10.57 -11.37 -21.32
CA LEU A 212 9.95 -10.21 -21.96
C LEU A 212 8.91 -10.67 -23.00
N GLY A 213 7.69 -10.14 -22.92
CA GLY A 213 6.60 -10.45 -23.84
C GLY A 213 5.32 -10.89 -23.12
N TRP A 214 4.22 -10.99 -23.88
CA TRP A 214 2.88 -11.20 -23.33
C TRP A 214 2.53 -12.65 -23.02
N THR A 215 3.11 -13.60 -23.75
CA THR A 215 2.77 -15.02 -23.68
C THR A 215 4.03 -15.86 -23.86
N HIS A 216 4.17 -16.89 -23.03
CA HIS A 216 5.32 -17.78 -22.97
C HIS A 216 4.88 -19.25 -22.79
N LYS A 217 5.83 -20.18 -22.97
CA LYS A 217 5.68 -21.61 -22.71
C LYS A 217 6.90 -22.17 -21.99
N GLY A 218 6.73 -23.35 -21.41
CA GLY A 218 7.78 -24.08 -20.71
C GLY A 218 7.80 -23.79 -19.21
N VAL A 219 8.73 -24.45 -18.53
CA VAL A 219 8.84 -24.40 -17.07
C VAL A 219 9.40 -23.05 -16.63
N ILE A 220 8.65 -22.41 -15.75
CA ILE A 220 9.05 -21.23 -14.98
C ILE A 220 8.60 -21.46 -13.53
N GLN A 221 9.05 -20.60 -12.63
CA GLN A 221 8.73 -20.59 -11.20
C GLN A 221 9.39 -21.73 -10.40
N PRO A 222 9.81 -21.46 -9.16
CA PRO A 222 10.22 -22.51 -8.25
C PRO A 222 9.07 -23.49 -8.00
N GLU A 223 9.44 -24.75 -7.77
CA GLU A 223 8.66 -25.80 -7.10
C GLU A 223 7.23 -25.46 -6.69
N LEU A 224 7.16 -25.05 -5.44
CA LEU A 224 5.95 -24.83 -4.65
C LEU A 224 5.15 -23.60 -5.08
N TYR A 225 5.76 -22.71 -5.85
CA TYR A 225 5.13 -21.48 -6.32
C TYR A 225 4.58 -21.64 -7.75
N ARG A 226 4.78 -22.79 -8.38
CA ARG A 226 4.41 -23.00 -9.78
C ARG A 226 2.91 -22.92 -9.99
N ALA A 227 2.48 -22.10 -10.94
CA ALA A 227 1.08 -21.91 -11.28
C ALA A 227 0.51 -23.16 -12.00
N PRO A 228 -0.81 -23.42 -11.90
CA PRO A 228 -1.43 -24.59 -12.54
C PRO A 228 -1.27 -24.57 -14.06
N GLU A 229 -1.31 -23.40 -14.71
CA GLU A 229 -1.08 -23.31 -16.16
C GLU A 229 0.32 -23.78 -16.57
N VAL A 230 1.33 -23.58 -15.70
CA VAL A 230 2.69 -24.06 -15.95
C VAL A 230 2.78 -25.57 -15.72
N LEU A 231 2.13 -26.11 -14.67
CA LEU A 231 2.07 -27.55 -14.39
C LEU A 231 1.39 -28.33 -15.53
N PHE A 232 0.36 -27.76 -16.15
CA PHE A 232 -0.33 -28.36 -17.29
C PHE A 232 0.28 -28.01 -18.66
N ASN A 233 1.47 -27.40 -18.67
CA ASN A 233 2.19 -26.98 -19.88
C ASN A 233 1.32 -26.13 -20.83
N MET A 234 0.47 -25.27 -20.27
CA MET A 234 -0.31 -24.28 -21.00
C MET A 234 0.53 -23.05 -21.35
N GLU A 235 0.01 -22.23 -22.25
CA GLU A 235 0.50 -20.86 -22.42
C GLU A 235 0.25 -20.04 -21.18
N TRP A 236 1.27 -19.31 -20.75
CA TRP A 236 1.24 -18.49 -19.56
C TRP A 236 1.71 -17.05 -19.86
N GLY A 237 1.22 -16.10 -19.07
CA GLY A 237 1.58 -14.68 -19.13
C GLY A 237 1.75 -14.11 -17.72
N CYS A 238 1.63 -12.80 -17.54
CA CYS A 238 1.84 -12.14 -16.24
C CYS A 238 0.93 -12.64 -15.09
N SER A 239 -0.14 -13.41 -15.37
CA SER A 239 -1.01 -13.99 -14.34
C SER A 239 -0.28 -14.95 -13.40
N VAL A 240 0.79 -15.61 -13.89
CA VAL A 240 1.58 -16.55 -13.07
C VAL A 240 2.30 -15.82 -11.94
N ASP A 241 2.64 -14.55 -12.14
CA ASP A 241 3.28 -13.71 -11.13
C ASP A 241 2.31 -13.39 -9.98
N ILE A 242 1.03 -13.17 -10.30
CA ILE A 242 -0.03 -12.96 -9.29
C ILE A 242 -0.27 -14.26 -8.50
N TRP A 243 -0.19 -15.42 -9.16
CA TRP A 243 -0.22 -16.70 -8.44
C TRP A 243 0.96 -16.82 -7.48
N ASN A 244 2.18 -16.48 -7.89
CA ASN A 244 3.33 -16.47 -6.99
C ASN A 244 3.12 -15.56 -5.78
N VAL A 245 2.58 -14.36 -6.00
CA VAL A 245 2.26 -13.40 -4.93
C VAL A 245 1.27 -14.00 -3.94
N ALA A 246 0.24 -14.71 -4.42
CA ALA A 246 -0.73 -15.37 -3.55
C ALA A 246 -0.04 -16.37 -2.62
N VAL A 247 0.70 -17.33 -3.20
CA VAL A 247 1.40 -18.38 -2.45
C VAL A 247 2.44 -17.77 -1.51
N LEU A 248 3.17 -16.74 -1.94
CA LEU A 248 4.09 -15.99 -1.09
C LEU A 248 3.39 -15.36 0.11
N ILE A 249 2.25 -14.71 -0.08
CA ILE A 249 1.48 -14.09 1.00
C ILE A 249 1.14 -15.13 2.06
N TRP A 250 0.68 -16.30 1.62
CA TRP A 250 0.37 -17.40 2.52
C TRP A 250 1.59 -17.83 3.33
N ASP A 251 2.70 -18.12 2.65
CA ASP A 251 3.94 -18.60 3.30
C ASP A 251 4.51 -17.58 4.30
N LEU A 252 4.46 -16.29 3.96
CA LEU A 252 4.94 -15.22 4.83
C LEU A 252 4.03 -15.00 6.05
N PHE A 253 2.73 -15.25 5.89
CA PHE A 253 1.71 -14.99 6.90
C PHE A 253 1.52 -16.16 7.86
N GLU A 254 1.31 -17.36 7.33
CA GLU A 254 1.09 -18.58 8.11
C GLU A 254 2.38 -19.08 8.78
N GLY A 255 3.53 -18.84 8.12
CA GLY A 255 4.84 -19.35 8.54
C GLY A 255 5.11 -20.79 8.10
N GLN A 256 4.29 -21.33 7.20
CA GLN A 256 4.39 -22.66 6.59
C GLN A 256 3.97 -22.59 5.11
N HIS A 257 4.47 -23.52 4.31
CA HIS A 257 4.15 -23.57 2.89
C HIS A 257 2.69 -23.95 2.65
N LEU A 258 2.02 -23.28 1.70
CA LEU A 258 0.68 -23.69 1.27
C LEU A 258 0.69 -25.06 0.58
N PHE A 259 1.68 -25.28 -0.29
CA PHE A 259 1.86 -26.52 -1.04
C PHE A 259 3.16 -27.18 -0.64
N HIS A 260 3.16 -28.52 -0.55
CA HIS A 260 4.36 -29.31 -0.28
C HIS A 260 4.84 -30.04 -1.52
N ALA A 261 3.90 -30.45 -2.39
CA ALA A 261 4.19 -31.13 -3.65
C ALA A 261 5.07 -32.38 -3.48
N LEU A 262 4.91 -33.14 -2.40
CA LEU A 262 5.69 -34.35 -2.11
C LEU A 262 4.84 -35.61 -2.27
N ASP A 263 5.46 -36.67 -2.77
CA ASP A 263 4.89 -38.02 -2.75
C ASP A 263 5.20 -38.79 -1.46
N GLU A 264 4.78 -40.06 -1.40
CA GLU A 264 4.97 -40.92 -0.22
C GLU A 264 6.45 -41.22 0.09
N ALA A 265 7.37 -40.96 -0.85
CA ALA A 265 8.81 -41.10 -0.69
C ALA A 265 9.50 -39.77 -0.34
N GLU A 266 8.74 -38.70 -0.08
CA GLU A 266 9.23 -37.34 0.12
C GLU A 266 9.95 -36.78 -1.12
N GLU A 267 9.64 -37.30 -2.31
CA GLU A 267 10.13 -36.79 -3.59
C GLU A 267 9.13 -35.81 -4.21
N SER A 268 9.61 -34.85 -5.01
CA SER A 268 8.73 -33.85 -5.58
C SER A 268 7.85 -34.43 -6.69
N SER A 269 6.55 -34.11 -6.64
CA SER A 269 5.54 -34.73 -7.47
C SER A 269 4.50 -33.71 -7.94
N ALA A 270 4.47 -33.49 -9.25
CA ALA A 270 3.49 -32.60 -9.88
C ALA A 270 2.04 -33.08 -9.67
N SER A 271 1.80 -34.39 -9.61
CA SER A 271 0.47 -34.95 -9.36
C SER A 271 -0.02 -34.65 -7.94
N HIS A 272 0.86 -34.78 -6.93
CA HIS A 272 0.56 -34.39 -5.56
C HIS A 272 0.35 -32.88 -5.44
N HIS A 273 1.17 -32.08 -6.13
CA HIS A 273 1.00 -30.62 -6.15
C HIS A 273 -0.39 -30.23 -6.69
N VAL A 274 -0.83 -30.81 -7.80
CA VAL A 274 -2.17 -30.54 -8.34
C VAL A 274 -3.26 -31.08 -7.41
N ALA A 275 -3.07 -32.24 -6.79
CA ALA A 275 -4.03 -32.78 -5.82
C ALA A 275 -4.22 -31.84 -4.62
N GLU A 276 -3.13 -31.29 -4.07
CA GLU A 276 -3.17 -30.27 -3.01
C GLU A 276 -3.90 -29.01 -3.49
N MET A 277 -3.62 -28.52 -4.71
CA MET A 277 -4.36 -27.39 -5.30
C MET A 277 -5.87 -27.67 -5.36
N VAL A 278 -6.28 -28.88 -5.77
CA VAL A 278 -7.70 -29.27 -5.81
C VAL A 278 -8.28 -29.37 -4.40
N GLY A 279 -7.53 -29.87 -3.42
CA GLY A 279 -7.96 -29.94 -2.03
C GLY A 279 -8.24 -28.55 -1.44
N TYR A 280 -7.31 -27.60 -1.64
CA TYR A 280 -7.46 -26.26 -1.09
C TYR A 280 -8.43 -25.37 -1.89
N LEU A 281 -8.37 -25.40 -3.22
CA LEU A 281 -9.07 -24.43 -4.09
C LEU A 281 -10.32 -25.00 -4.76
N GLY A 282 -10.56 -26.31 -4.63
CA GLY A 282 -11.61 -27.02 -5.34
C GLY A 282 -11.25 -27.37 -6.79
N MET A 283 -12.20 -28.01 -7.48
CA MET A 283 -12.02 -28.46 -8.87
C MET A 283 -11.88 -27.26 -9.83
N PRO A 284 -10.91 -27.26 -10.75
CA PRO A 284 -10.80 -26.21 -11.77
C PRO A 284 -12.02 -26.20 -12.71
N PRO A 285 -12.43 -25.03 -13.25
CA PRO A 285 -13.52 -24.96 -14.21
C PRO A 285 -13.25 -25.82 -15.46
N LEU A 286 -14.29 -26.46 -16.00
CA LEU A 286 -14.15 -27.35 -17.16
C LEU A 286 -13.58 -26.65 -18.40
N GLU A 287 -13.91 -25.37 -18.60
CA GLU A 287 -13.34 -24.55 -19.68
C GLU A 287 -11.83 -24.36 -19.54
N TYR A 288 -11.32 -24.26 -18.31
CA TYR A 288 -9.89 -24.18 -18.03
C TYR A 288 -9.19 -25.50 -18.37
N LEU A 289 -9.77 -26.63 -17.95
CA LEU A 289 -9.21 -27.95 -18.19
C LEU A 289 -9.09 -28.25 -19.68
N ARG A 290 -10.06 -27.83 -20.50
CA ARG A 290 -10.05 -28.02 -21.96
C ARG A 290 -8.93 -27.30 -22.70
N ARG A 291 -8.17 -26.40 -22.05
CA ARG A 291 -7.08 -25.64 -22.68
C ARG A 291 -5.80 -26.44 -22.89
N SER A 292 -5.65 -27.61 -22.27
CA SER A 292 -4.47 -28.46 -22.43
C SER A 292 -4.86 -29.92 -22.57
N GLU A 293 -4.13 -30.66 -23.40
CA GLU A 293 -4.26 -32.11 -23.48
C GLU A 293 -3.68 -32.80 -22.23
N VAL A 294 -2.76 -32.14 -21.52
CA VAL A 294 -2.11 -32.68 -20.31
C VAL A 294 -3.12 -32.86 -19.17
N THR A 295 -4.15 -32.01 -19.10
CA THR A 295 -5.18 -32.10 -18.05
C THR A 295 -6.00 -33.39 -18.15
N LYS A 296 -6.14 -33.98 -19.35
CA LYS A 296 -6.85 -35.27 -19.56
C LYS A 296 -6.16 -36.45 -18.89
N ASN A 297 -4.87 -36.30 -18.56
CA ASN A 297 -4.16 -37.28 -17.74
C ASN A 297 -4.60 -37.21 -16.28
N VAL A 298 -5.18 -36.09 -15.82
CA VAL A 298 -5.50 -35.79 -14.42
C VAL A 298 -7.02 -35.76 -14.15
N PHE A 299 -7.79 -35.22 -15.08
CA PHE A 299 -9.24 -35.04 -14.98
C PHE A 299 -9.97 -35.77 -16.10
N ASP A 300 -11.20 -36.21 -15.84
CA ASP A 300 -12.09 -36.81 -16.84
C ASP A 300 -12.84 -35.76 -17.67
N ASP A 301 -13.66 -36.22 -18.61
CA ASP A 301 -14.41 -35.35 -19.51
C ASP A 301 -15.48 -34.48 -18.80
N GLN A 302 -15.82 -34.82 -17.55
CA GLN A 302 -16.74 -34.05 -16.70
C GLN A 302 -15.99 -33.09 -15.75
N GLY A 303 -14.66 -33.12 -15.75
CA GLY A 303 -13.82 -32.29 -14.87
C GLY A 303 -13.59 -32.89 -13.49
N CYS A 304 -13.90 -34.17 -13.29
CA CYS A 304 -13.65 -34.88 -12.04
C CYS A 304 -12.23 -35.47 -12.00
N TRP A 305 -11.64 -35.56 -10.80
CA TRP A 305 -10.32 -36.16 -10.59
C TRP A 305 -10.29 -37.65 -10.94
N LYS A 306 -9.27 -38.10 -11.68
CA LYS A 306 -9.13 -39.50 -12.14
C LYS A 306 -8.35 -40.43 -11.22
N GLY A 307 -7.73 -39.91 -10.15
CA GLY A 307 -6.83 -40.71 -9.32
C GLY A 307 -5.46 -40.92 -9.98
N THR A 308 -4.97 -39.93 -10.71
CA THR A 308 -3.77 -40.06 -11.54
C THR A 308 -2.53 -40.35 -10.73
N GLY A 309 -1.83 -41.43 -11.08
CA GLY A 309 -0.67 -41.91 -10.34
C GLY A 309 -1.01 -42.57 -9.00
N GLY A 310 -2.27 -42.91 -8.73
CA GLY A 310 -2.71 -43.44 -7.43
C GLY A 310 -2.94 -42.35 -6.37
N VAL A 311 -2.80 -41.08 -6.74
CA VAL A 311 -2.91 -39.94 -5.83
C VAL A 311 -4.38 -39.59 -5.59
N ASN A 312 -4.77 -39.49 -4.33
CA ASN A 312 -6.09 -38.98 -3.93
C ASN A 312 -6.01 -37.49 -3.61
N VAL A 313 -7.09 -36.77 -3.88
CA VAL A 313 -7.24 -35.38 -3.43
C VAL A 313 -7.33 -35.39 -1.90
N PRO A 314 -6.49 -34.65 -1.18
CA PRO A 314 -6.57 -34.56 0.28
C PRO A 314 -7.91 -33.94 0.71
N GLU A 315 -8.52 -34.51 1.75
CA GLU A 315 -9.71 -33.92 2.39
C GLU A 315 -9.29 -32.72 3.25
N THR A 316 -9.08 -31.58 2.59
CA THR A 316 -8.70 -30.33 3.24
C THR A 316 -9.46 -29.15 2.62
N SER A 317 -9.28 -27.95 3.16
CA SER A 317 -9.75 -26.70 2.57
C SER A 317 -8.87 -25.53 3.02
N LEU A 318 -8.90 -24.42 2.30
CA LEU A 318 -8.21 -23.20 2.73
C LEU A 318 -8.65 -22.74 4.13
N GLU A 319 -9.94 -22.87 4.46
CA GLU A 319 -10.49 -22.51 5.78
C GLU A 319 -9.89 -23.33 6.91
N GLN A 320 -9.57 -24.60 6.65
CA GLN A 320 -8.94 -25.49 7.63
C GLN A 320 -7.43 -25.25 7.75
N ALA A 321 -6.78 -24.87 6.65
CA ALA A 321 -5.34 -24.64 6.60
C ALA A 321 -4.91 -23.30 7.22
N GLU A 322 -5.77 -22.28 7.13
CA GLU A 322 -5.57 -20.99 7.78
C GLU A 322 -5.82 -21.17 9.29
N ILE A 323 -4.81 -20.90 10.13
CA ILE A 323 -4.89 -21.12 11.59
C ILE A 323 -4.55 -19.87 12.40
N VAL A 324 -4.30 -18.74 11.73
CA VAL A 324 -3.79 -17.51 12.37
C VAL A 324 -4.90 -16.52 12.68
N LEU A 325 -5.92 -16.46 11.82
CA LEU A 325 -7.03 -15.52 11.88
C LEU A 325 -8.31 -16.23 12.28
N ASP A 326 -9.22 -15.46 12.87
CA ASP A 326 -10.55 -15.93 13.25
C ASP A 326 -11.65 -14.99 12.73
N GLY A 327 -12.89 -15.49 12.70
CA GLY A 327 -14.08 -14.68 12.42
C GLY A 327 -14.06 -13.97 11.06
N GLU A 328 -14.28 -12.66 11.07
CA GLU A 328 -14.39 -11.85 9.84
C GLU A 328 -13.04 -11.57 9.17
N GLU A 329 -11.94 -11.55 9.91
CA GLU A 329 -10.61 -11.31 9.35
C GLU A 329 -10.16 -12.51 8.49
N LYS A 330 -10.40 -13.72 8.99
CA LYS A 330 -10.19 -14.97 8.26
C LYS A 330 -10.95 -15.00 6.94
N LYS A 331 -12.26 -14.72 6.97
CA LYS A 331 -13.09 -14.70 5.74
C LYS A 331 -12.57 -13.74 4.69
N ARG A 332 -12.14 -12.55 5.11
CA ARG A 332 -11.61 -11.52 4.20
C ARG A 332 -10.25 -11.93 3.63
N PHE A 333 -9.36 -12.49 4.44
CA PHE A 333 -8.06 -12.99 3.99
C PHE A 333 -8.24 -14.11 2.96
N LEU A 334 -9.13 -15.06 3.24
CA LEU A 334 -9.44 -16.16 2.34
C LEU A 334 -10.10 -15.68 1.04
N ASN A 335 -11.00 -14.69 1.09
CA ASN A 335 -11.61 -14.09 -0.10
C ASN A 335 -10.56 -13.37 -0.98
N PHE A 336 -9.67 -12.62 -0.34
CA PHE A 336 -8.55 -11.99 -1.02
C PHE A 336 -7.62 -13.01 -1.68
N PHE A 337 -7.18 -14.01 -0.92
CA PHE A 337 -6.31 -15.07 -1.40
C PHE A 337 -6.95 -15.79 -2.59
N SER A 338 -8.24 -16.17 -2.46
CA SER A 338 -9.01 -16.84 -3.51
C SER A 338 -9.07 -16.03 -4.80
N THR A 339 -9.13 -14.70 -4.72
CA THR A 339 -9.11 -13.82 -5.91
C THR A 339 -7.76 -13.88 -6.63
N MET A 340 -6.66 -14.02 -5.89
CA MET A 340 -5.32 -14.13 -6.42
C MET A 340 -4.92 -15.56 -6.87
N SER A 341 -5.62 -16.59 -6.40
CA SER A 341 -5.35 -18.00 -6.72
C SER A 341 -6.33 -18.60 -7.72
N GLN A 342 -7.20 -17.82 -8.38
CA GLN A 342 -8.06 -18.37 -9.43
C GLN A 342 -7.28 -18.69 -10.73
N PRO A 343 -7.60 -19.81 -11.42
CA PRO A 343 -7.01 -20.15 -12.70
C PRO A 343 -7.27 -19.07 -13.78
N SER A 344 -6.30 -18.81 -14.65
CA SER A 344 -6.29 -17.72 -15.66
C SER A 344 -7.57 -17.59 -16.54
N ALA A 345 -8.42 -18.61 -16.66
CA ALA A 345 -9.67 -18.54 -17.43
C ALA A 345 -10.82 -17.78 -16.72
N THR A 346 -10.79 -17.57 -15.40
CA THR A 346 -11.81 -16.77 -14.70
C THR A 346 -11.42 -15.30 -14.53
N ARG A 347 -10.16 -14.94 -14.78
CA ARG A 347 -9.71 -13.55 -14.86
C ARG A 347 -10.02 -12.98 -16.23
N LYS A 348 -11.08 -12.18 -16.31
CA LYS A 348 -11.45 -11.46 -17.54
C LYS A 348 -10.28 -10.63 -18.06
N ARG A 349 -9.70 -11.07 -19.18
CA ARG A 349 -8.82 -10.26 -20.02
C ARG A 349 -9.67 -9.26 -20.81
N PRO A 350 -9.28 -7.98 -20.93
CA PRO A 350 -9.94 -7.06 -21.84
C PRO A 350 -9.50 -7.37 -23.28
N GLU A 351 -10.36 -8.04 -24.04
CA GLU A 351 -10.27 -8.15 -25.50
C GLU A 351 -11.16 -7.06 -26.15
N PRO A 352 -10.84 -6.60 -27.37
CA PRO A 352 -11.42 -5.43 -27.99
C PRO A 352 -12.92 -5.62 -28.24
N SER A 353 -13.68 -4.57 -27.94
CA SER A 353 -15.12 -4.58 -27.79
C SER A 353 -15.88 -5.09 -29.02
N GLY A 354 -16.51 -6.26 -28.88
CA GLY A 354 -17.73 -6.63 -29.60
C GLY A 354 -18.94 -6.47 -28.66
N ASP A 355 -19.95 -5.75 -29.13
CA ASP A 355 -21.18 -5.32 -28.48
C ASP A 355 -21.74 -6.20 -27.35
N ARG A 356 -21.70 -5.67 -26.11
CA ARG A 356 -22.76 -5.84 -25.10
C ARG A 356 -22.85 -4.57 -24.26
N THR A 357 -23.99 -3.89 -24.40
CA THR A 357 -24.41 -2.69 -23.68
C THR A 357 -24.36 -2.89 -22.16
N THR A 358 -23.23 -2.51 -21.56
CA THR A 358 -23.14 -2.07 -20.17
C THR A 358 -22.52 -0.68 -20.24
N SER A 359 -23.20 0.32 -19.65
CA SER A 359 -22.79 1.73 -19.63
C SER A 359 -21.34 1.85 -19.16
N LYS A 360 -20.40 2.03 -20.09
CA LYS A 360 -18.98 2.28 -19.81
C LYS A 360 -18.89 3.67 -19.18
N THR A 361 -18.60 3.76 -17.88
CA THR A 361 -18.26 5.04 -17.25
C THR A 361 -16.95 5.54 -17.84
N ARG A 362 -16.92 6.80 -18.30
CA ARG A 362 -15.75 7.39 -18.97
C ARG A 362 -14.79 7.99 -17.95
N SER A 363 -13.48 7.84 -18.16
CA SER A 363 -12.45 8.45 -17.29
C SER A 363 -12.41 9.97 -17.48
N SER A 364 -11.97 10.73 -16.47
CA SER A 364 -11.72 12.18 -16.61
C SER A 364 -10.65 12.53 -17.65
N ALA A 365 -9.85 11.56 -18.09
CA ALA A 365 -8.92 11.70 -19.20
C ALA A 365 -9.60 11.61 -20.59
N ASP A 366 -10.81 11.05 -20.67
CA ASP A 366 -11.56 10.90 -21.92
C ASP A 366 -12.09 12.27 -22.38
N PRO A 367 -11.83 12.72 -23.62
CA PRO A 367 -12.36 13.98 -24.15
C PRO A 367 -13.89 14.12 -24.01
N ALA A 368 -14.63 13.02 -24.06
CA ALA A 368 -16.09 13.05 -23.93
C ALA A 368 -16.60 13.17 -22.49
N PHE A 369 -15.70 13.11 -21.49
CA PHE A 369 -16.07 13.25 -20.07
C PHE A 369 -16.74 14.59 -19.76
N GLU A 370 -16.27 15.68 -20.37
CA GLU A 370 -16.86 17.00 -20.16
C GLU A 370 -18.29 17.06 -20.68
N GLN A 371 -18.54 16.49 -21.86
CA GLN A 371 -19.89 16.40 -22.39
C GLN A 371 -20.79 15.55 -21.49
N ASN A 372 -20.30 14.42 -20.97
CA ASN A 372 -21.05 13.62 -20.01
C ASN A 372 -21.40 14.39 -18.72
N MET A 373 -20.50 15.27 -18.24
CA MET A 373 -20.81 16.16 -17.12
C MET A 373 -21.91 17.16 -17.48
N ILE A 374 -21.80 17.81 -18.66
CA ILE A 374 -22.79 18.78 -19.15
C ILE A 374 -24.17 18.12 -19.32
N ASP A 375 -24.22 16.94 -19.92
CA ASP A 375 -25.44 16.15 -20.12
C ASP A 375 -26.07 15.72 -18.77
N ALA A 376 -25.23 15.55 -17.74
CA ALA A 376 -25.64 15.30 -16.37
C ALA A 376 -26.00 16.57 -15.56
N GLY A 377 -26.00 17.75 -16.19
CA GLY A 377 -26.28 19.03 -15.52
C GLY A 377 -25.15 19.53 -14.62
N ILE A 378 -23.90 19.14 -14.89
CA ILE A 378 -22.69 19.57 -14.18
C ILE A 378 -21.86 20.45 -15.11
N TYR A 379 -21.87 21.75 -14.87
CA TYR A 379 -21.32 22.74 -15.78
C TYR A 379 -19.92 23.19 -15.35
N PRO A 380 -18.91 23.06 -16.24
CA PRO A 380 -17.59 23.62 -16.02
C PRO A 380 -17.62 25.14 -15.81
N ALA A 381 -16.54 25.68 -15.24
CA ALA A 381 -16.41 27.12 -15.10
C ALA A 381 -16.55 27.81 -16.46
N ASP A 382 -17.23 28.95 -16.48
CA ASP A 382 -17.47 29.78 -17.66
C ASP A 382 -18.31 29.11 -18.77
N TYR A 383 -18.95 27.97 -18.48
CA TYR A 383 -19.89 27.34 -19.39
C TYR A 383 -21.24 28.07 -19.37
N ASP A 384 -21.73 28.48 -20.54
CA ASP A 384 -23.05 29.09 -20.72
C ASP A 384 -23.97 28.07 -21.42
N PRO A 385 -24.92 27.45 -20.71
CA PRO A 385 -25.80 26.45 -21.31
C PRO A 385 -26.83 27.03 -22.29
N ASP A 386 -27.17 28.32 -22.19
CA ASP A 386 -28.33 28.92 -22.88
C ASP A 386 -27.99 30.21 -23.66
N ASP A 387 -26.70 30.50 -23.89
CA ASP A 387 -26.20 31.70 -24.61
C ASP A 387 -26.73 33.03 -24.01
N GLY A 388 -27.03 33.03 -22.70
CA GLY A 388 -27.84 34.06 -22.05
C GLY A 388 -27.29 34.60 -20.73
N SER A 389 -26.54 33.78 -19.96
CA SER A 389 -25.67 34.22 -18.86
C SER A 389 -25.10 33.02 -18.10
N ILE A 390 -23.79 33.05 -17.80
CA ILE A 390 -23.15 32.13 -16.85
C ILE A 390 -23.77 32.30 -15.45
N SER A 391 -24.31 31.21 -14.90
CA SER A 391 -24.83 31.17 -13.52
C SER A 391 -23.71 31.46 -12.51
N LYS A 392 -23.94 32.40 -11.60
CA LYS A 392 -22.97 32.78 -10.56
C LYS A 392 -23.56 32.55 -9.16
N PRO A 393 -22.73 32.19 -8.17
CA PRO A 393 -23.20 32.00 -6.81
C PRO A 393 -23.68 33.32 -6.21
N ALA A 394 -24.80 33.27 -5.49
CA ALA A 394 -25.42 34.46 -4.90
C ALA A 394 -24.58 35.09 -3.77
N ASN A 395 -23.67 34.33 -3.14
CA ASN A 395 -22.75 34.78 -2.10
C ASN A 395 -21.35 35.12 -2.63
N MET A 396 -21.20 35.49 -3.91
CA MET A 396 -19.90 35.79 -4.53
C MET A 396 -19.12 36.90 -3.79
N ASP A 397 -19.79 37.98 -3.39
CA ASP A 397 -19.13 39.11 -2.70
C ASP A 397 -18.58 38.70 -1.33
N GLU A 398 -19.29 37.85 -0.59
CA GLU A 398 -18.84 37.28 0.68
C GLU A 398 -17.59 36.41 0.49
N ILE A 399 -17.61 35.52 -0.51
CA ILE A 399 -16.47 34.66 -0.84
C ILE A 399 -15.25 35.52 -1.22
N GLN A 400 -15.43 36.51 -2.10
CA GLN A 400 -14.35 37.39 -2.55
C GLN A 400 -13.77 38.22 -1.39
N ALA A 401 -14.62 38.69 -0.46
CA ALA A 401 -14.17 39.36 0.75
C ALA A 401 -13.35 38.42 1.65
N ALA A 402 -13.82 37.18 1.85
CA ALA A 402 -13.13 36.18 2.66
C ALA A 402 -11.74 35.84 2.10
N LEU A 403 -11.60 35.68 0.77
CA LEU A 403 -10.32 35.37 0.12
C LEU A 403 -9.23 36.41 0.42
N ARG A 404 -9.60 37.67 0.65
CA ARG A 404 -8.66 38.80 0.82
C ARG A 404 -8.24 39.06 2.25
N VAL A 405 -8.82 38.36 3.24
CA VAL A 405 -8.51 38.55 4.66
C VAL A 405 -7.03 38.22 4.94
N PRO A 406 -6.20 39.19 5.36
CA PRO A 406 -4.76 38.97 5.52
C PRO A 406 -4.42 37.94 6.61
N ARG A 407 -3.45 37.06 6.33
CA ARG A 407 -2.95 36.06 7.29
C ARG A 407 -1.65 36.53 7.93
N ARG A 408 -1.60 36.63 9.26
CA ARG A 408 -0.36 36.96 10.00
C ARG A 408 0.80 36.03 9.66
N SER A 409 0.53 34.74 9.41
CA SER A 409 1.52 33.73 9.02
C SER A 409 2.15 33.96 7.64
N LEU A 410 1.53 34.79 6.79
CA LEU A 410 2.01 35.14 5.46
C LEU A 410 2.48 36.61 5.35
N SER A 411 2.51 37.34 6.48
CA SER A 411 3.07 38.68 6.52
C SER A 411 4.56 38.67 6.12
N PRO A 412 5.10 39.76 5.52
CA PRO A 412 6.51 39.81 5.10
C PRO A 412 7.52 39.49 6.21
N SER A 413 7.19 39.76 7.48
CA SER A 413 8.04 39.43 8.62
C SER A 413 8.02 37.95 9.01
N ARG A 414 6.94 37.21 8.69
CA ARG A 414 6.77 35.79 9.04
C ARG A 414 6.98 34.85 7.85
N PHE A 415 6.79 35.35 6.64
CA PHE A 415 7.12 34.70 5.38
C PHE A 415 7.97 35.65 4.54
N PRO A 416 9.26 35.84 4.88
CA PRO A 416 10.16 36.76 4.17
C PRO A 416 10.48 36.26 2.77
N ASP A 417 11.07 37.12 1.95
CA ASP A 417 11.43 36.79 0.56
C ASP A 417 12.43 35.61 0.48
N SER A 418 13.27 35.43 1.50
CA SER A 418 14.14 34.25 1.62
C SER A 418 13.36 32.94 1.78
N ALA A 419 12.21 32.95 2.48
CA ALA A 419 11.33 31.81 2.59
C ALA A 419 10.63 31.51 1.25
N PHE A 420 10.27 32.55 0.50
CA PHE A 420 9.75 32.42 -0.86
C PHE A 420 10.79 31.82 -1.82
N GLU A 421 12.05 32.26 -1.76
CA GLU A 421 13.12 31.65 -2.56
C GLU A 421 13.35 30.17 -2.17
N GLY A 422 13.22 29.83 -0.88
CA GLY A 422 13.19 28.45 -0.42
C GLY A 422 12.02 27.64 -0.99
N PHE A 423 10.83 28.25 -1.09
CA PHE A 423 9.67 27.66 -1.75
C PHE A 423 9.92 27.42 -3.25
N LYS A 424 10.45 28.41 -3.98
CA LYS A 424 10.78 28.27 -5.41
C LYS A 424 11.77 27.13 -5.66
N LYS A 425 12.82 27.01 -4.84
CA LYS A 425 13.79 25.91 -4.95
C LYS A 425 13.14 24.54 -4.75
N ARG A 426 12.19 24.42 -3.82
CA ARG A 426 11.42 23.19 -3.60
C ARG A 426 10.47 22.90 -4.76
N ALA A 427 9.76 23.92 -5.25
CA ALA A 427 8.92 23.79 -6.44
C ALA A 427 9.75 23.29 -7.64
N ILE A 428 10.90 23.88 -7.95
CA ILE A 428 11.74 23.44 -9.07
C ILE A 428 12.19 21.97 -8.96
N ARG A 429 12.35 21.44 -7.73
CA ARG A 429 12.79 20.05 -7.49
C ARG A 429 11.64 19.04 -7.55
N ALA A 430 10.39 19.49 -7.47
CA ALA A 430 9.24 18.61 -7.41
C ALA A 430 8.86 18.08 -8.81
N ASN A 431 9.49 16.98 -9.23
CA ASN A 431 9.34 16.44 -10.59
C ASN A 431 8.08 15.58 -10.85
N GLY A 432 7.14 15.48 -9.89
CA GLY A 432 5.96 14.60 -10.02
C GLY A 432 4.75 15.06 -9.20
N GLU A 433 3.60 14.42 -9.40
CA GLU A 433 2.35 14.78 -8.71
C GLU A 433 2.47 14.63 -7.18
N MET A 434 3.09 13.55 -6.71
CA MET A 434 3.31 13.32 -5.28
C MET A 434 4.25 14.37 -4.66
N SER A 435 5.37 14.69 -5.30
CA SER A 435 6.28 15.73 -4.80
C SER A 435 5.66 17.13 -4.92
N ALA A 436 4.82 17.40 -5.92
CA ALA A 436 4.03 18.64 -5.95
C ALA A 436 3.10 18.74 -4.72
N ARG A 437 2.44 17.64 -4.32
CA ARG A 437 1.60 17.65 -3.11
C ARG A 437 2.44 17.77 -1.83
N VAL A 438 3.52 17.01 -1.69
CA VAL A 438 4.34 17.00 -0.47
C VAL A 438 5.18 18.26 -0.32
N ASP A 439 5.88 18.70 -1.37
CA ASP A 439 6.87 19.77 -1.30
C ASP A 439 6.30 21.16 -1.61
N VAL A 440 5.17 21.23 -2.32
CA VAL A 440 4.56 22.52 -2.72
C VAL A 440 3.27 22.77 -1.95
N ILE A 441 2.27 21.87 -2.07
CA ILE A 441 0.96 22.07 -1.45
C ILE A 441 1.06 22.18 0.07
N THR A 442 1.91 21.38 0.73
CA THR A 442 2.14 21.48 2.18
C THR A 442 2.62 22.87 2.61
N ILE A 443 3.45 23.54 1.80
CA ILE A 443 3.91 24.91 2.09
C ILE A 443 2.79 25.92 1.88
N ILE A 444 2.01 25.77 0.80
CA ILE A 444 0.84 26.61 0.52
C ILE A 444 -0.18 26.48 1.66
N GLN A 445 -0.45 25.27 2.15
CA GLN A 445 -1.29 25.00 3.31
C GLN A 445 -0.71 25.58 4.62
N GLY A 446 0.61 25.53 4.77
CA GLY A 446 1.29 25.90 6.02
C GLY A 446 0.85 25.01 7.19
N ASN A 447 0.91 25.54 8.41
CA ASN A 447 0.51 24.80 9.62
C ASN A 447 -1.00 24.45 9.68
N GLY A 448 -1.82 24.88 8.70
CA GLY A 448 -3.25 24.59 8.63
C GLY A 448 -3.58 23.10 8.44
N GLN A 449 -2.62 22.26 8.05
CA GLN A 449 -2.75 20.80 8.03
C GLN A 449 -3.20 20.22 9.40
N GLN A 450 -2.79 20.84 10.51
CA GLN A 450 -3.18 20.40 11.87
C GLN A 450 -4.59 20.85 12.27
N GLN A 451 -5.20 21.80 11.55
CA GLN A 451 -6.50 22.39 11.90
C GLN A 451 -7.67 21.74 11.18
N HIS A 452 -7.46 21.22 9.97
CA HIS A 452 -8.52 20.59 9.17
C HIS A 452 -8.38 19.08 9.10
N ARG A 453 -9.49 18.39 9.33
CA ARG A 453 -9.60 16.94 9.13
C ARG A 453 -9.67 16.67 7.63
N HIS A 454 -8.70 15.94 7.10
CA HIS A 454 -8.57 15.69 5.67
C HIS A 454 -8.42 14.20 5.33
N GLY A 455 -8.69 13.86 4.08
CA GLY A 455 -8.42 12.55 3.47
C GLY A 455 -7.75 12.75 2.11
N ALA A 456 -7.13 11.70 1.57
CA ALA A 456 -6.36 11.78 0.33
C ALA A 456 -6.36 10.45 -0.43
N ASP A 457 -6.28 10.48 -1.77
CA ASP A 457 -6.10 9.31 -2.64
C ASP A 457 -7.14 8.18 -2.44
N HIS A 458 -8.40 8.54 -2.18
CA HIS A 458 -9.46 7.58 -1.89
C HIS A 458 -10.65 7.74 -2.82
N VAL A 459 -11.09 6.62 -3.40
CA VAL A 459 -12.30 6.60 -4.21
C VAL A 459 -13.50 6.85 -3.29
N PHE A 460 -14.38 7.76 -3.70
CA PHE A 460 -15.64 8.06 -3.02
C PHE A 460 -16.65 6.95 -3.32
N ASN A 461 -16.37 5.76 -2.79
CA ASN A 461 -17.06 4.51 -3.16
C ASN A 461 -18.43 4.32 -2.52
N HIS A 462 -18.76 5.13 -1.51
CA HIS A 462 -20.04 5.10 -0.80
C HIS A 462 -20.98 6.24 -1.22
N LEU A 463 -20.46 7.28 -1.91
CA LEU A 463 -21.32 8.31 -2.49
C LEU A 463 -22.10 7.77 -3.68
N GLU A 464 -23.38 8.09 -3.73
CA GLU A 464 -24.20 7.90 -4.92
C GLU A 464 -23.62 8.74 -6.07
N PRO A 465 -23.45 8.22 -7.30
CA PRO A 465 -22.96 9.03 -8.41
C PRO A 465 -23.87 10.24 -8.69
N LEU A 466 -23.32 11.31 -9.28
CA LEU A 466 -24.17 12.41 -9.81
C LEU A 466 -24.91 11.96 -11.07
N ASP A 467 -24.28 11.11 -11.87
CA ASP A 467 -24.87 10.42 -13.00
C ASP A 467 -24.25 9.02 -13.16
N LYS A 468 -25.00 8.08 -13.73
CA LYS A 468 -24.60 6.67 -13.93
C LYS A 468 -23.41 6.51 -14.89
N GLU A 469 -23.20 7.47 -15.80
CA GLU A 469 -22.13 7.44 -16.81
C GLU A 469 -20.85 8.11 -16.30
N LEU A 470 -20.89 8.74 -15.13
CA LEU A 470 -19.74 9.34 -14.48
C LEU A 470 -19.06 8.31 -13.54
N PRO A 471 -17.71 8.26 -13.54
CA PRO A 471 -16.95 7.38 -12.68
C PRO A 471 -17.03 7.84 -11.23
N LYS A 472 -16.72 6.95 -10.30
CA LYS A 472 -16.59 7.34 -8.90
C LYS A 472 -15.37 8.26 -8.71
N PRO A 473 -15.53 9.43 -8.07
CA PRO A 473 -14.44 10.36 -7.79
C PRO A 473 -13.31 9.72 -7.00
N LYS A 474 -12.10 10.21 -7.23
CA LYS A 474 -10.95 9.98 -6.35
C LYS A 474 -10.22 11.31 -6.21
N ALA A 475 -10.49 12.03 -5.13
CA ALA A 475 -9.83 13.30 -4.87
C ALA A 475 -8.40 13.08 -4.37
N ASP A 476 -7.44 13.89 -4.86
CA ASP A 476 -6.06 13.84 -4.39
C ASP A 476 -5.97 14.20 -2.91
N GLN A 477 -6.67 15.26 -2.51
CA GLN A 477 -6.91 15.62 -1.11
C GLN A 477 -8.29 16.27 -0.96
N TYR A 478 -8.94 16.08 0.18
CA TYR A 478 -10.16 16.79 0.54
C TYR A 478 -10.23 17.06 2.04
N ASP A 479 -10.90 18.13 2.44
CA ASP A 479 -11.24 18.40 3.84
C ASP A 479 -12.69 18.00 4.12
N GLY A 480 -12.94 17.51 5.33
CA GLY A 480 -14.27 17.12 5.79
C GLY A 480 -14.44 17.24 7.31
N ALA A 481 -15.54 16.71 7.83
CA ALA A 481 -15.87 16.67 9.24
C ALA A 481 -15.63 15.28 9.83
N LEU A 482 -15.48 15.22 11.16
CA LEU A 482 -15.46 13.94 11.87
C LEU A 482 -16.84 13.28 11.77
N PRO A 483 -16.95 12.01 11.36
CA PRO A 483 -18.26 11.36 11.29
C PRO A 483 -19.02 11.36 12.63
N GLN A 484 -18.31 11.39 13.76
CA GLN A 484 -18.93 11.47 15.09
C GLN A 484 -19.63 12.82 15.36
N SER A 485 -19.29 13.90 14.63
CA SER A 485 -19.96 15.20 14.80
C SER A 485 -21.35 15.24 14.12
N ILE A 486 -21.69 14.22 13.33
CA ILE A 486 -22.97 14.12 12.64
C ILE A 486 -23.86 13.11 13.39
N ASP A 487 -25.07 13.54 13.73
CA ASP A 487 -26.07 12.75 14.45
C ASP A 487 -26.28 11.38 13.78
N ARG A 488 -26.52 10.34 14.58
CA ARG A 488 -26.62 8.97 14.09
C ARG A 488 -27.77 8.81 13.10
N SER A 489 -28.89 9.51 13.30
CA SER A 489 -30.02 9.47 12.36
C SER A 489 -29.66 10.15 11.05
N VAL A 490 -29.03 11.33 11.11
CA VAL A 490 -28.57 12.05 9.91
C VAL A 490 -27.58 11.20 9.10
N ARG A 491 -26.60 10.56 9.75
CA ARG A 491 -25.64 9.67 9.07
C ARG A 491 -26.29 8.45 8.44
N ARG A 492 -27.28 7.86 9.11
CA ARG A 492 -28.03 6.72 8.57
C ARG A 492 -28.80 7.13 7.32
N ASP A 493 -29.49 8.27 7.39
CA ASP A 493 -30.42 8.70 6.35
C ASP A 493 -29.71 9.31 5.14
N LEU A 494 -28.65 10.09 5.37
CA LEU A 494 -27.89 10.80 4.33
C LEU A 494 -26.55 10.14 3.97
N GLY A 495 -26.22 8.99 4.54
CA GLY A 495 -24.89 8.36 4.43
C GLY A 495 -24.36 8.27 3.00
N LYS A 496 -25.22 7.89 2.04
CA LYS A 496 -24.91 7.79 0.60
C LYS A 496 -24.63 9.13 -0.09
N TYR A 497 -24.84 10.26 0.58
CA TYR A 497 -24.56 11.60 0.04
C TYR A 497 -23.43 12.31 0.77
N ILE A 498 -23.20 11.97 2.03
CA ILE A 498 -22.29 12.73 2.91
C ILE A 498 -21.09 11.93 3.39
N VAL A 499 -21.06 10.60 3.25
CA VAL A 499 -19.93 9.77 3.70
C VAL A 499 -19.17 9.26 2.48
N PRO A 500 -17.97 9.80 2.18
CA PRO A 500 -17.24 9.50 0.95
C PRO A 500 -16.93 8.02 0.76
N CYS A 501 -16.43 7.38 1.82
CA CYS A 501 -15.88 6.05 1.79
C CYS A 501 -16.66 5.09 2.70
N THR A 502 -16.69 3.81 2.33
CA THR A 502 -17.21 2.73 3.20
C THR A 502 -16.40 2.60 4.50
N ASN A 503 -15.13 3.00 4.50
CA ASN A 503 -14.37 3.22 5.74
C ASN A 503 -14.87 4.51 6.42
N THR A 504 -15.77 4.33 7.38
CA THR A 504 -16.45 5.41 8.12
C THR A 504 -15.57 6.12 9.16
N ALA A 505 -14.28 5.78 9.29
CA ALA A 505 -13.33 6.54 10.12
C ALA A 505 -12.75 7.78 9.39
N ARG A 506 -12.98 7.88 8.08
CA ARG A 506 -12.51 8.98 7.23
C ARG A 506 -13.43 10.21 7.32
N PRO A 507 -12.93 11.41 6.95
CA PRO A 507 -13.75 12.61 7.02
C PRO A 507 -15.03 12.47 6.17
N ALA A 508 -16.16 12.88 6.73
CA ALA A 508 -17.43 13.01 6.03
C ALA A 508 -17.58 14.43 5.44
N VAL A 509 -18.52 14.62 4.52
CA VAL A 509 -18.90 15.91 3.92
C VAL A 509 -17.71 16.59 3.22
N PRO A 510 -17.24 16.07 2.08
CA PRO A 510 -16.02 16.53 1.41
C PRO A 510 -16.29 17.83 0.62
N ASN A 511 -16.43 18.97 1.30
CA ASN A 511 -16.80 20.25 0.66
C ASN A 511 -15.62 21.19 0.39
N PHE A 512 -14.39 20.72 0.56
CA PHE A 512 -13.19 21.36 0.02
C PHE A 512 -12.31 20.31 -0.63
N ILE A 513 -12.02 20.45 -1.92
CA ILE A 513 -11.28 19.47 -2.71
C ILE A 513 -10.03 20.11 -3.31
N LEU A 514 -8.95 19.35 -3.32
CA LEU A 514 -7.70 19.71 -3.96
C LEU A 514 -7.34 18.64 -4.98
N GLU A 515 -7.06 19.08 -6.19
CA GLU A 515 -6.49 18.27 -7.27
C GLU A 515 -5.14 18.87 -7.66
N ALA A 516 -4.15 18.03 -7.92
CA ALA A 516 -2.83 18.46 -8.36
C ALA A 516 -2.38 17.64 -9.57
N LYS A 517 -1.58 18.27 -10.43
CA LYS A 517 -0.88 17.57 -11.51
C LYS A 517 0.60 17.91 -11.51
N GLY A 518 1.42 16.92 -11.86
CA GLY A 518 2.84 17.11 -12.16
C GLY A 518 3.05 17.93 -13.44
N ALA A 519 4.31 18.19 -13.80
CA ALA A 519 4.66 19.05 -14.94
C ALA A 519 4.09 18.60 -16.29
N GLY A 520 4.03 17.28 -16.51
CA GLY A 520 3.47 16.68 -17.73
C GLY A 520 1.99 16.30 -17.64
N GLY A 521 1.30 16.67 -16.55
CA GLY A 521 -0.12 16.37 -16.40
C GLY A 521 -1.00 17.32 -17.21
N HIS A 522 -2.16 16.84 -17.63
CA HIS A 522 -3.10 17.58 -18.45
C HIS A 522 -3.96 18.54 -17.60
N ALA A 523 -3.82 19.86 -17.83
CA ALA A 523 -4.53 20.90 -17.08
C ALA A 523 -6.06 20.87 -17.27
N ASP A 524 -6.52 20.40 -18.42
CA ASP A 524 -7.93 20.17 -18.75
C ASP A 524 -8.52 19.00 -17.96
N VAL A 525 -7.77 17.90 -17.79
CA VAL A 525 -8.19 16.79 -16.90
C VAL A 525 -8.32 17.29 -15.46
N LEU A 526 -7.36 18.11 -15.02
CA LEU A 526 -7.34 18.70 -13.69
C LEU A 526 -8.57 19.60 -13.42
N ARG A 527 -8.98 20.43 -14.40
CA ARG A 527 -10.20 21.24 -14.32
C ARG A 527 -11.47 20.38 -14.29
N ARG A 528 -11.52 19.30 -15.08
CA ARG A 528 -12.65 18.36 -15.12
C ARG A 528 -12.84 17.62 -13.80
N GLN A 529 -11.75 17.17 -13.17
CA GLN A 529 -11.78 16.56 -11.83
C GLN A 529 -12.28 17.55 -10.77
N ALA A 530 -11.74 18.78 -10.78
CA ALA A 530 -12.14 19.82 -9.84
C ALA A 530 -13.62 20.21 -9.95
N CYS A 531 -14.19 20.17 -11.16
CA CYS A 531 -15.61 20.37 -11.43
C CYS A 531 -16.46 19.24 -10.84
N HIS A 532 -16.19 18.00 -11.30
CA HIS A 532 -16.96 16.82 -10.91
C HIS A 532 -16.93 16.57 -9.39
N HIS A 533 -15.75 16.64 -8.78
CA HIS A 533 -15.61 16.39 -7.35
C HIS A 533 -16.27 17.51 -6.54
N GLY A 534 -16.09 18.77 -6.95
CA GLY A 534 -16.66 19.93 -6.27
C GLY A 534 -18.20 19.93 -6.23
N ALA A 535 -18.83 19.46 -7.32
CA ALA A 535 -20.27 19.26 -7.41
C ALA A 535 -20.80 18.25 -6.36
N LEU A 536 -20.05 17.17 -6.10
CA LEU A 536 -20.41 16.21 -5.03
C LEU A 536 -20.30 16.83 -3.64
N GLY A 537 -19.27 17.64 -3.40
CA GLY A 537 -19.17 18.42 -2.17
C GLY A 537 -20.36 19.37 -1.99
N ALA A 538 -20.82 20.00 -3.08
CA ALA A 538 -21.99 20.88 -3.05
C ALA A 538 -23.25 20.09 -2.70
N ARG A 539 -23.44 18.91 -3.32
CA ARG A 539 -24.57 18.02 -2.99
C ARG A 539 -24.55 17.59 -1.53
N ALA A 540 -23.37 17.26 -0.98
CA ALA A 540 -23.24 16.83 0.41
C ALA A 540 -23.71 17.91 1.39
N VAL A 541 -23.29 19.17 1.19
CA VAL A 541 -23.75 20.30 2.03
C VAL A 541 -25.24 20.56 1.81
N PHE A 542 -25.70 20.54 0.56
CA PHE A 542 -27.12 20.76 0.23
C PHE A 542 -28.06 19.76 0.90
N GLN A 543 -27.67 18.47 0.95
CA GLN A 543 -28.46 17.42 1.60
C GLN A 543 -28.56 17.63 3.13
N LEU A 544 -27.51 18.15 3.76
CA LEU A 544 -27.54 18.50 5.18
C LEU A 544 -28.44 19.71 5.47
N GLU A 545 -28.35 20.76 4.64
CA GLU A 545 -29.17 21.97 4.80
C GLU A 545 -30.66 21.72 4.55
N ASN A 546 -30.99 20.68 3.79
CA ASN A 546 -32.37 20.29 3.48
C ASN A 546 -32.81 19.01 4.20
N TYR A 547 -32.11 18.58 5.24
CA TYR A 547 -32.45 17.35 5.96
C TYR A 547 -33.87 17.45 6.53
N GLN A 548 -34.76 16.54 6.09
CA GLN A 548 -36.19 16.49 6.42
C GLN A 548 -37.02 17.73 6.02
N ALA A 549 -36.51 18.60 5.13
CA ALA A 549 -37.33 19.68 4.56
C ALA A 549 -38.45 19.11 3.67
N THR A 550 -39.65 19.70 3.72
CA THR A 550 -40.78 19.29 2.87
C THR A 550 -40.51 19.58 1.39
N GLU A 551 -39.80 20.66 1.11
CA GLU A 551 -39.36 21.06 -0.23
C GLU A 551 -37.91 21.54 -0.19
N PRO A 552 -37.05 21.11 -1.13
CA PRO A 552 -35.66 21.56 -1.18
C PRO A 552 -35.54 23.06 -1.49
N GLN A 553 -34.70 23.75 -0.72
CA GLN A 553 -34.43 25.18 -0.86
C GLN A 553 -33.15 25.44 -1.67
N TYR A 554 -33.28 26.08 -2.82
CA TYR A 554 -32.18 26.44 -3.72
C TYR A 554 -31.82 27.93 -3.56
N ASN A 555 -30.93 28.24 -2.63
CA ASN A 555 -30.46 29.62 -2.40
C ASN A 555 -29.37 30.08 -3.39
N GLN A 556 -28.85 29.16 -4.22
CA GLN A 556 -27.72 29.41 -5.15
C GLN A 556 -26.43 29.86 -4.46
N TYR A 557 -26.23 29.53 -3.17
CA TYR A 557 -24.98 29.84 -2.48
C TYR A 557 -23.92 28.78 -2.82
N ALA A 558 -22.69 29.21 -3.06
CA ALA A 558 -21.56 28.30 -3.14
C ALA A 558 -21.01 28.02 -1.74
N LYS A 559 -21.13 26.75 -1.33
CA LYS A 559 -20.66 26.25 -0.02
C LYS A 559 -19.71 25.05 -0.14
N SER A 560 -19.39 24.66 -1.36
CA SER A 560 -18.35 23.70 -1.70
C SER A 560 -17.32 24.38 -2.59
N PHE A 561 -16.07 24.02 -2.41
CA PHE A 561 -14.95 24.64 -3.09
C PHE A 561 -13.99 23.58 -3.62
N SER A 562 -13.36 23.87 -4.76
CA SER A 562 -12.25 23.07 -5.23
C SER A 562 -11.06 23.96 -5.60
N CYS A 563 -9.88 23.38 -5.60
CA CYS A 563 -8.67 24.04 -6.03
C CYS A 563 -7.84 23.11 -6.89
N THR A 564 -7.11 23.70 -7.83
CA THR A 564 -6.20 22.98 -8.70
C THR A 564 -4.80 23.54 -8.57
N TYR A 565 -3.80 22.66 -8.54
CA TYR A 565 -2.41 23.05 -8.68
C TYR A 565 -1.75 22.34 -9.86
N HIS A 566 -1.41 23.12 -10.89
CA HIS A 566 -0.68 22.61 -12.03
C HIS A 566 0.81 22.92 -11.87
N HIS A 567 1.62 21.88 -11.65
CA HIS A 567 3.03 22.06 -11.34
C HIS A 567 3.82 22.73 -12.48
N GLY A 568 3.57 22.30 -13.73
CA GLY A 568 4.33 22.78 -14.89
C GLY A 568 4.22 24.30 -15.12
N THR A 569 3.10 24.90 -14.70
CA THR A 569 2.86 26.35 -14.78
C THR A 569 2.94 27.02 -13.41
N SER A 570 3.13 26.24 -12.33
CA SER A 570 3.05 26.69 -10.93
C SER A 570 1.78 27.50 -10.62
N THR A 571 0.66 27.12 -11.21
CA THR A 571 -0.61 27.85 -11.10
C THR A 571 -1.50 27.21 -10.04
N LEU A 572 -1.90 27.99 -9.05
CA LEU A 572 -2.97 27.63 -8.11
C LEU A 572 -4.25 28.33 -8.53
N ALA A 573 -5.30 27.57 -8.88
CA ALA A 573 -6.62 28.13 -9.18
C ALA A 573 -7.65 27.69 -8.14
N LEU A 574 -8.58 28.58 -7.80
CA LEU A 574 -9.62 28.38 -6.80
C LEU A 574 -10.98 28.48 -7.48
N TYR A 575 -11.90 27.58 -7.11
CA TYR A 575 -13.23 27.47 -7.68
C TYR A 575 -14.29 27.32 -6.59
N SER A 576 -15.48 27.83 -6.86
CA SER A 576 -16.68 27.66 -6.04
C SER A 576 -17.71 26.82 -6.78
N HIS A 577 -18.54 26.09 -6.04
CA HIS A 577 -19.58 25.22 -6.59
C HIS A 577 -20.93 25.55 -5.93
N HIS A 578 -21.93 25.90 -6.74
CA HIS A 578 -23.30 26.14 -6.30
C HIS A 578 -24.31 25.28 -7.07
N ILE A 579 -25.52 25.17 -6.51
CA ILE A 579 -26.60 24.35 -7.05
C ILE A 579 -27.77 25.26 -7.44
N THR A 580 -28.35 25.01 -8.61
CA THR A 580 -29.59 25.64 -9.05
C THR A 580 -30.74 24.63 -9.10
N GLN A 581 -31.96 25.14 -9.02
CA GLN A 581 -33.16 24.33 -9.13
C GLN A 581 -33.23 23.65 -10.52
N PRO A 582 -33.73 22.41 -10.63
CA PRO A 582 -33.93 21.76 -11.92
C PRO A 582 -34.86 22.58 -12.83
N LYS A 583 -34.52 22.70 -14.12
CA LYS A 583 -35.37 23.37 -15.13
C LYS A 583 -36.72 22.68 -15.34
N VAL A 584 -36.79 21.36 -15.09
CA VAL A 584 -38.00 20.54 -15.27
C VAL A 584 -38.38 19.90 -13.93
N PRO A 585 -39.66 19.95 -13.50
CA PRO A 585 -40.11 19.26 -12.30
C PRO A 585 -39.76 17.77 -12.32
N GLY A 586 -39.08 17.29 -11.28
CA GLY A 586 -38.67 15.89 -11.14
C GLY A 586 -37.30 15.54 -11.74
N ALA A 587 -36.62 16.49 -12.41
CA ALA A 587 -35.24 16.31 -12.85
C ALA A 587 -34.23 16.52 -11.69
N GLN A 588 -32.96 16.13 -11.91
CA GLN A 588 -31.88 16.35 -10.96
C GLN A 588 -31.49 17.85 -10.89
N PRO A 589 -30.98 18.34 -9.75
CA PRO A 589 -30.43 19.68 -9.66
C PRO A 589 -29.23 19.88 -10.58
N GLU A 590 -28.99 21.12 -10.99
CA GLU A 590 -27.83 21.48 -11.79
C GLU A 590 -26.70 22.01 -10.89
N TYR A 591 -25.46 21.70 -11.24
CA TYR A 591 -24.25 22.06 -10.50
C TYR A 591 -23.38 22.97 -11.35
N HIS A 592 -22.92 24.07 -10.78
CA HIS A 592 -22.19 25.10 -11.50
C HIS A 592 -20.85 25.35 -10.82
N MET A 593 -19.76 25.19 -11.57
CA MET A 593 -18.43 25.63 -11.12
C MET A 593 -18.20 27.08 -11.53
N THR A 594 -17.61 27.90 -10.66
CA THR A 594 -17.18 29.28 -10.99
C THR A 594 -15.75 29.48 -10.55
N GLN A 595 -14.89 29.99 -11.44
CA GLN A 595 -13.50 30.31 -11.09
C GLN A 595 -13.47 31.60 -10.24
N LEU A 596 -12.90 31.50 -9.05
CA LEU A 596 -12.78 32.62 -8.12
C LEU A 596 -11.55 33.46 -8.41
N ASN A 597 -10.39 32.81 -8.60
CA ASN A 597 -9.13 33.44 -8.99
C ASN A 597 -8.06 32.39 -9.35
N ALA A 598 -6.93 32.84 -9.93
CA ALA A 598 -5.74 32.03 -10.16
C ALA A 598 -4.46 32.81 -9.83
N TYR A 599 -3.45 32.11 -9.28
CA TYR A 599 -2.23 32.72 -8.76
C TYR A 599 -0.99 32.02 -9.31
N ALA A 600 -0.01 32.80 -9.76
CA ALA A 600 1.29 32.31 -10.21
C ALA A 600 2.21 32.12 -8.98
N MET A 601 2.19 30.91 -8.40
CA MET A 601 2.76 30.66 -7.07
C MET A 601 4.28 30.86 -7.01
N THR A 602 4.99 30.68 -8.13
CA THR A 602 6.44 30.88 -8.22
C THR A 602 6.85 32.21 -8.87
N GLY A 603 5.87 33.04 -9.25
CA GLY A 603 6.12 34.29 -9.98
C GLY A 603 6.84 35.34 -9.14
N ASN A 604 6.30 35.68 -7.96
CA ASN A 604 6.93 36.61 -7.02
C ASN A 604 6.36 36.41 -5.59
N PRO A 605 7.03 36.94 -4.54
CA PRO A 605 6.58 36.78 -3.16
C PRO A 605 5.18 37.32 -2.88
N ILE A 606 4.74 38.35 -3.59
CA ILE A 606 3.41 38.96 -3.43
C ILE A 606 2.35 37.98 -3.92
N SER A 607 2.47 37.50 -5.16
CA SER A 607 1.55 36.51 -5.75
C SER A 607 1.49 35.22 -4.93
N PHE A 608 2.61 34.75 -4.37
CA PHE A 608 2.59 33.59 -3.47
C PHE A 608 1.78 33.87 -2.20
N ARG A 609 2.05 35.00 -1.52
CA ARG A 609 1.36 35.36 -0.27
C ARG A 609 -0.14 35.56 -0.52
N GLU A 610 -0.53 36.16 -1.63
CA GLU A 610 -1.93 36.32 -2.03
C GLU A 610 -2.59 34.96 -2.28
N GLY A 611 -1.98 34.11 -3.11
CA GLY A 611 -2.53 32.79 -3.43
C GLY A 611 -2.65 31.87 -2.22
N ALA A 612 -1.61 31.83 -1.38
CA ALA A 612 -1.64 31.06 -0.13
C ALA A 612 -2.64 31.64 0.89
N THR A 613 -2.84 32.96 0.91
CA THR A 613 -3.86 33.59 1.77
C THR A 613 -5.26 33.19 1.32
N ALA A 614 -5.56 33.37 0.04
CA ALA A 614 -6.83 33.02 -0.56
C ALA A 614 -7.16 31.53 -0.35
N PHE A 615 -6.20 30.64 -0.61
CA PHE A 615 -6.35 29.21 -0.40
C PHE A 615 -6.70 28.85 1.04
N ARG A 616 -5.96 29.39 2.03
CA ARG A 616 -6.20 29.10 3.45
C ARG A 616 -7.55 29.67 3.91
N ASN A 617 -7.91 30.88 3.45
CA ASN A 617 -9.21 31.49 3.76
C ASN A 617 -10.37 30.69 3.19
N LEU A 618 -10.23 30.15 1.99
CA LEU A 618 -11.26 29.32 1.38
C LEU A 618 -11.46 28.00 2.13
N ARG A 619 -10.40 27.40 2.67
CA ARG A 619 -10.49 26.22 3.55
C ARG A 619 -11.26 26.52 4.83
N ASP A 620 -10.94 27.62 5.52
CA ASP A 620 -11.67 28.03 6.73
C ASP A 620 -13.15 28.33 6.45
N LEU A 621 -13.44 29.01 5.34
CA LEU A 621 -14.80 29.31 4.92
C LEU A 621 -15.58 28.03 4.60
N SER A 622 -14.95 27.09 3.87
CA SER A 622 -15.54 25.77 3.58
C SER A 622 -15.90 25.02 4.86
N GLN A 623 -15.03 25.03 5.86
CA GLN A 623 -15.28 24.41 7.14
C GLN A 623 -16.46 25.07 7.86
N THR A 624 -16.50 26.40 7.88
CA THR A 624 -17.60 27.16 8.51
C THR A 624 -18.95 26.77 7.92
N TYR A 625 -19.07 26.71 6.60
CA TYR A 625 -20.32 26.30 5.96
C TYR A 625 -20.68 24.84 6.23
N ARG A 626 -19.70 23.93 6.18
CA ARG A 626 -19.92 22.51 6.47
C ARG A 626 -20.42 22.30 7.89
N ASP A 627 -19.74 22.90 8.86
CA ASP A 627 -20.03 22.71 10.28
C ASP A 627 -21.42 23.30 10.61
N SER A 628 -21.77 24.46 10.02
CA SER A 628 -23.12 25.03 10.12
C SER A 628 -24.21 24.14 9.52
N ALA A 629 -23.95 23.49 8.38
CA ALA A 629 -24.92 22.58 7.76
C ALA A 629 -25.12 21.30 8.58
N ILE A 630 -24.02 20.76 9.16
CA ILE A 630 -24.08 19.63 10.10
C ILE A 630 -24.90 20.00 11.33
N ASP A 631 -24.64 21.17 11.92
CA ASP A 631 -25.37 21.64 13.10
C ASP A 631 -26.87 21.81 12.81
N HIS A 632 -27.22 22.34 11.64
CA HIS A 632 -28.62 22.42 11.20
C HIS A 632 -29.28 21.04 11.15
N ALA A 633 -28.68 20.09 10.41
CA ALA A 633 -29.23 18.74 10.27
C ALA A 633 -29.35 18.01 11.62
N ASN A 634 -28.35 18.16 12.49
CA ASN A 634 -28.36 17.61 13.84
C ASN A 634 -29.50 18.19 14.70
N GLN A 635 -29.75 19.50 14.61
CA GLN A 635 -30.85 20.14 15.33
C GLN A 635 -32.21 19.66 14.83
N VAL A 636 -32.38 19.47 13.52
CA VAL A 636 -33.61 18.90 12.94
C VAL A 636 -33.83 17.47 13.44
N ALA A 637 -32.80 16.63 13.41
CA ALA A 637 -32.87 15.24 13.90
C ALA A 637 -33.29 15.14 15.37
N ARG A 638 -32.80 16.06 16.22
CA ARG A 638 -33.15 16.09 17.66
C ARG A 638 -34.56 16.59 17.94
N LYS A 639 -35.16 17.37 17.04
CA LYS A 639 -36.52 17.91 17.18
C LYS A 639 -37.60 16.99 16.59
N ALA A 640 -37.20 15.97 15.82
CA ALA A 640 -38.13 14.98 15.30
C ALA A 640 -38.74 14.15 16.45
N PRO A 641 -40.07 13.98 16.52
CA PRO A 641 -40.72 13.22 17.57
C PRO A 641 -40.27 11.76 17.56
N ALA A 642 -39.91 11.22 18.72
CA ALA A 642 -39.67 9.80 18.90
C ALA A 642 -41.00 9.04 18.80
N ASN A 643 -41.29 8.42 17.64
CA ASN A 643 -42.12 7.21 17.40
C ASN A 643 -42.24 7.01 15.87
N SER A 644 -41.83 5.89 15.28
CA SER A 644 -42.50 4.57 15.38
C SER A 644 -41.55 3.39 15.07
N PRO A 645 -41.92 2.14 15.44
CA PRO A 645 -40.99 1.07 15.81
C PRO A 645 -40.42 0.26 14.63
N SER A 646 -39.28 -0.38 14.92
CA SER A 646 -38.71 -1.52 14.18
C SER A 646 -39.78 -2.47 13.65
N THR A 647 -39.77 -2.72 12.34
CA THR A 647 -40.33 -3.93 11.76
C THR A 647 -39.18 -4.88 11.44
N LEU A 648 -39.13 -5.96 12.21
CA LEU A 648 -38.26 -7.11 12.05
C LEU A 648 -38.58 -7.85 10.74
N LEU A 649 -37.54 -8.37 10.09
CA LEU A 649 -37.63 -9.69 9.46
C LEU A 649 -36.85 -10.65 10.35
N THR A 650 -37.61 -11.42 11.12
CA THR A 650 -37.22 -12.69 11.73
C THR A 650 -37.02 -13.75 10.65
N ASP A 651 -35.96 -14.54 10.78
CA ASP A 651 -36.05 -15.97 10.47
C ASP A 651 -35.64 -16.79 11.71
N THR A 652 -36.36 -17.89 11.84
CA THR A 652 -36.60 -18.71 13.03
C THR A 652 -35.43 -19.60 13.42
N GLN A 653 -35.23 -19.80 14.73
CA GLN A 653 -35.26 -21.14 15.32
C GLN A 653 -35.43 -21.10 16.85
N THR A 654 -36.45 -21.84 17.26
CA THR A 654 -36.98 -22.07 18.61
C THR A 654 -36.04 -22.91 19.46
N SER A 655 -35.89 -22.59 20.75
CA SER A 655 -35.76 -23.55 21.86
C SER A 655 -35.90 -22.85 23.24
N LEU A 656 -37.17 -22.75 23.68
CA LEU A 656 -37.72 -23.09 25.00
C LEU A 656 -36.90 -22.83 26.29
N SER A 657 -37.33 -21.85 27.09
CA SER A 657 -37.94 -21.99 28.45
C SER A 657 -37.83 -20.64 29.19
N ALA A 658 -38.92 -19.87 29.34
CA ALA A 658 -39.93 -19.94 30.41
C ALA A 658 -39.29 -19.85 31.82
N ALA A 659 -39.64 -18.94 32.73
CA ALA A 659 -40.67 -17.92 32.79
C ALA A 659 -40.41 -17.06 34.06
N GLN A 660 -41.22 -16.00 34.19
CA GLN A 660 -41.59 -15.28 35.43
C GLN A 660 -40.92 -13.93 35.70
N ASP A 661 -41.51 -12.93 35.03
CA ASP A 661 -42.10 -11.71 35.61
C ASP A 661 -42.05 -11.56 37.14
N ASN A 662 -41.58 -10.40 37.61
CA ASN A 662 -42.49 -9.34 38.08
C ASN A 662 -41.74 -8.08 38.56
N THR A 663 -42.01 -6.99 37.83
CA THR A 663 -42.43 -5.65 38.28
C THR A 663 -41.73 -4.89 39.43
N SER A 664 -41.31 -3.68 39.04
CA SER A 664 -41.64 -2.35 39.60
C SER A 664 -40.87 -1.77 40.79
N ASP A 665 -40.20 -0.65 40.45
CA ASP A 665 -40.32 0.70 41.02
C ASP A 665 -39.64 1.13 42.34
N THR A 666 -38.76 2.12 42.12
CA THR A 666 -38.60 3.40 42.85
C THR A 666 -37.83 3.47 44.18
N SER A 667 -36.79 4.32 44.11
CA SER A 667 -36.35 5.37 45.05
C SER A 667 -35.76 5.03 46.42
N GLY A 668 -34.60 5.64 46.69
CA GLY A 668 -34.42 6.51 47.86
C GLY A 668 -33.70 5.93 49.08
N TYR A 669 -32.41 6.28 49.18
CA TYR A 669 -31.58 6.62 50.36
C TYR A 669 -31.61 5.81 51.68
N GLU A 670 -30.40 5.74 52.26
CA GLU A 670 -29.99 5.48 53.66
C GLU A 670 -29.55 4.06 54.07
N THR A 671 -28.25 3.94 54.33
CA THR A 671 -27.55 3.01 55.26
C THR A 671 -28.06 3.19 56.70
N PRO A 672 -27.97 2.21 57.65
CA PRO A 672 -26.71 1.53 58.01
C PRO A 672 -26.77 0.09 58.59
N ASP A 673 -25.56 -0.47 58.71
CA ASP A 673 -25.01 -1.44 59.69
C ASP A 673 -25.47 -2.91 59.83
N GLU A 674 -24.43 -3.74 59.62
CA GLU A 674 -23.96 -4.92 60.37
C GLU A 674 -24.83 -6.16 60.62
N HIS A 675 -24.35 -7.29 60.09
CA HIS A 675 -24.26 -8.53 60.88
C HIS A 675 -23.11 -9.45 60.40
N THR A 676 -22.14 -9.66 61.31
CA THR A 676 -21.52 -10.95 61.72
C THR A 676 -20.99 -11.91 60.63
N THR A 677 -19.77 -12.45 60.68
CA THR A 677 -19.19 -13.19 61.81
C THR A 677 -17.69 -13.41 61.60
N ALA A 678 -16.95 -13.41 62.71
CA ALA A 678 -15.51 -13.58 62.81
C ALA A 678 -15.04 -15.05 62.89
N LYS A 679 -13.75 -15.29 62.61
CA LYS A 679 -12.75 -15.88 63.53
C LYS A 679 -11.35 -15.88 62.86
N ARG A 680 -10.41 -15.05 63.34
CA ARG A 680 -9.34 -15.35 64.34
C ARG A 680 -8.38 -16.44 63.85
N SER A 681 -7.06 -16.27 63.87
CA SER A 681 -6.23 -15.81 65.00
C SER A 681 -4.79 -15.57 64.48
N ARG A 682 -4.20 -14.37 64.68
CA ARG A 682 -3.14 -14.00 65.68
C ARG A 682 -1.79 -14.67 65.45
N HIS A 683 -0.61 -14.12 65.71
CA HIS A 683 -0.04 -12.93 66.36
C HIS A 683 1.48 -13.08 66.03
N ASP A 684 2.39 -12.11 66.01
CA ASP A 684 2.70 -10.98 66.88
C ASP A 684 3.60 -10.00 66.10
N GLY A 685 3.55 -8.70 66.42
CA GLY A 685 4.54 -7.71 66.01
C GLY A 685 5.77 -7.71 66.96
N PRO A 686 6.41 -6.56 67.27
CA PRO A 686 6.24 -5.23 66.67
C PRO A 686 7.57 -4.39 66.58
N VAL A 687 7.43 -3.12 66.16
CA VAL A 687 8.23 -1.90 66.50
C VAL A 687 9.53 -1.54 65.72
N HIS A 688 9.41 -0.53 64.84
CA HIS A 688 10.11 0.79 64.73
C HIS A 688 11.49 1.08 65.41
N PRO A 689 12.20 2.22 65.12
CA PRO A 689 12.35 3.07 63.89
C PRO A 689 13.78 3.66 63.66
N ARG A 690 13.94 4.47 62.58
CA ARG A 690 14.87 5.62 62.35
C ARG A 690 16.41 5.42 62.29
N ALA A 691 17.01 5.84 61.16
CA ALA A 691 17.97 6.97 61.02
C ALA A 691 18.89 6.82 59.77
N SER A 692 19.10 7.91 59.02
CA SER A 692 20.11 8.10 57.95
C SER A 692 21.49 8.47 58.55
N PRO A 693 22.60 8.78 57.81
CA PRO A 693 23.01 8.54 56.40
C PRO A 693 24.50 8.01 56.30
N VAL A 694 25.11 8.08 55.10
CA VAL A 694 26.57 8.16 54.75
C VAL A 694 27.10 7.04 53.82
N ALA A 695 27.91 7.49 52.87
CA ALA A 695 28.42 6.85 51.66
C ALA A 695 29.46 5.73 51.84
N ALA A 696 29.50 4.79 50.88
CA ALA A 696 30.70 4.13 50.36
C ALA A 696 30.36 3.21 49.15
N THR A 697 30.99 3.43 47.99
CA THR A 697 31.35 2.37 47.02
C THR A 697 32.47 1.49 47.60
N PRO A 698 32.83 0.28 47.10
CA PRO A 698 32.53 -0.37 45.81
C PRO A 698 32.14 -1.86 45.90
N GLY A 699 31.73 -2.49 44.79
CA GLY A 699 31.66 -3.97 44.70
C GLY A 699 30.70 -4.49 43.64
N HIS A 700 31.11 -4.46 42.36
CA HIS A 700 30.45 -5.20 41.30
C HIS A 700 30.79 -6.68 41.42
N ILE A 701 29.78 -7.53 41.62
CA ILE A 701 29.79 -8.94 41.23
C ILE A 701 28.79 -9.06 40.07
N PHE A 702 29.34 -9.35 38.89
CA PHE A 702 28.59 -9.70 37.69
C PHE A 702 28.02 -11.11 37.86
N VAL A 703 26.72 -11.25 37.59
CA VAL A 703 26.15 -12.50 37.07
C VAL A 703 26.07 -12.32 35.55
N PRO A 704 26.56 -13.27 34.73
CA PRO A 704 26.50 -13.14 33.28
C PRO A 704 25.04 -13.33 32.85
N VAL A 705 24.43 -12.27 32.33
CA VAL A 705 23.26 -12.40 31.46
C VAL A 705 23.81 -12.82 30.10
N SER A 706 23.32 -13.94 29.58
CA SER A 706 23.73 -14.44 28.27
C SER A 706 23.37 -13.41 27.17
N GLU A 707 24.26 -13.20 26.19
CA GLU A 707 23.98 -12.31 25.05
C GLU A 707 22.71 -12.73 24.28
N SER A 708 22.33 -14.01 24.33
CA SER A 708 21.08 -14.54 23.78
C SER A 708 19.82 -13.96 24.44
N ASP A 709 19.84 -13.67 25.75
CA ASP A 709 18.66 -13.16 26.46
C ASP A 709 18.42 -11.65 26.22
N ILE A 710 19.49 -10.93 25.82
CA ILE A 710 19.44 -9.49 25.51
C ILE A 710 18.98 -9.27 24.05
N GLU A 711 19.40 -10.13 23.12
CA GLU A 711 18.88 -10.12 21.74
C GLU A 711 17.41 -10.57 21.67
N ALA A 712 17.03 -11.61 22.42
CA ALA A 712 15.65 -12.07 22.52
C ALA A 712 14.71 -10.99 23.08
N ASN A 713 15.10 -10.30 24.17
CA ASN A 713 14.29 -9.21 24.76
C ASN A 713 14.21 -7.95 23.89
N LYS A 714 15.20 -7.69 23.02
CA LYS A 714 15.13 -6.61 22.02
C LYS A 714 14.19 -6.98 20.87
N MET A 715 14.17 -8.24 20.43
CA MET A 715 13.19 -8.74 19.46
C MET A 715 11.78 -8.77 20.01
N GLU A 716 11.58 -9.18 21.28
CA GLU A 716 10.26 -9.32 21.89
C GLU A 716 9.52 -7.96 22.00
N LYS A 717 10.25 -6.86 22.28
CA LYS A 717 9.68 -5.49 22.27
C LYS A 717 9.35 -4.95 20.87
N VAL A 718 9.87 -5.55 19.81
CA VAL A 718 9.50 -5.26 18.40
C VAL A 718 8.32 -6.13 17.96
N CYS A 719 8.00 -7.20 18.71
CA CYS A 719 7.10 -8.29 18.30
C CYS A 719 5.79 -8.41 19.08
N THR A 720 5.52 -7.59 20.11
CA THR A 720 4.20 -7.63 20.78
C THR A 720 3.18 -6.73 20.09
N VAL A 721 2.20 -7.33 19.42
CA VAL A 721 0.91 -6.71 19.06
C VAL A 721 -0.20 -7.56 19.65
N SER A 722 -1.16 -6.91 20.31
CA SER A 722 -2.42 -7.47 20.80
C SER A 722 -3.27 -8.04 19.66
N GLU A 723 -3.91 -9.18 19.91
CA GLU A 723 -4.70 -10.05 19.01
C GLU A 723 -5.94 -9.42 18.31
N SER A 724 -5.95 -8.15 17.89
CA SER A 724 -7.23 -7.51 17.47
C SER A 724 -7.23 -6.54 16.29
N ASP A 725 -6.20 -6.46 15.43
CA ASP A 725 -6.27 -5.54 14.28
C ASP A 725 -5.51 -6.02 13.03
N ILE A 726 -6.11 -6.90 12.21
CA ILE A 726 -5.63 -7.26 10.87
C ILE A 726 -6.78 -7.10 9.85
N GLU A 727 -6.94 -5.86 9.34
CA GLU A 727 -7.89 -5.59 8.25
C GLU A 727 -7.41 -6.17 6.91
N ALA A 728 -7.87 -7.38 6.58
CA ALA A 728 -7.70 -8.04 5.29
C ALA A 728 -8.31 -7.24 4.08
N ASP A 729 -9.12 -6.21 4.34
CA ASP A 729 -9.69 -5.29 3.32
C ASP A 729 -8.63 -4.40 2.62
N LYS A 730 -7.42 -4.32 3.18
CA LYS A 730 -6.27 -3.65 2.55
C LYS A 730 -5.56 -4.51 1.51
N MET A 731 -5.50 -5.83 1.70
CA MET A 731 -4.76 -6.68 0.78
C MET A 731 -5.53 -6.93 -0.52
N GLU A 732 -6.86 -7.07 -0.46
CA GLU A 732 -7.75 -7.28 -1.62
C GLU A 732 -7.70 -6.20 -2.69
N LYS A 733 -7.50 -4.94 -2.28
CA LYS A 733 -7.46 -3.81 -3.21
C LYS A 733 -6.07 -3.53 -3.77
N MET A 734 -5.03 -4.19 -3.27
CA MET A 734 -3.62 -3.89 -3.58
C MET A 734 -3.01 -4.79 -4.66
N CYS A 735 -3.51 -6.01 -4.89
CA CYS A 735 -3.01 -6.90 -5.97
C CYS A 735 -3.81 -6.82 -7.28
N MET A 736 -4.90 -6.03 -7.34
CA MET A 736 -5.70 -5.83 -8.55
C MET A 736 -5.37 -4.52 -9.32
N SER A 737 -4.43 -3.71 -8.82
CA SER A 737 -3.83 -2.56 -9.52
C SER A 737 -2.43 -2.89 -9.98
#